data_AF-A0A538IEY2-F1
#
_entry.id   AF-A0A538IEY2-F1
#
_cell.length_a   1.000
_cell.length_b   1.000
_cell.length_c   1.000
_cell.angle_alpha   90.00
_cell.angle_beta   90.00
_cell.angle_gamma   90.00
#
_symmetry.space_group_name_H-M   'P 1'
#
loop_
_entity.id
_entity.type
_entity.pdbx_description
1 polymer ?
#
loop_
_entity_poly.entity_id
_entity_poly.type
_entity_poly.pdbx_seq_one_letter_code
_entity_poly.pdbx_strand_id
1 'polypeptide(L)'
;MNPLLELREAGQSVWLDFLRRGLITGGGLERLIEEDGLSGVTSNPSIFRKAISGSTDYDQPVRALAEKGTTDPRAIFYDLALEDVQMAADLFRPQFDRSGGAKGFVSFELEAAIAHDTEASITKAKELFARIDRPNVMIKVPGTAEGVPTVEALTAEGINVNITLLFSVERYEEVAGAYIAGLERRLADGRTDLPASVASFFVSRVDSAVDEKLPEGSPLRGQIAIANAKKAYQRFLDIFTSDRWQKLAAAGARVQQPLWASTSTKNPAYRDVMYIEELVGADTVNTVPEATLNAFRDHGVVRPAAVTEHVEGALAMLDELPSLGVDLDAITAELLDKGLEAFDEDFAALIGTIEEKIKASGASDVRASLGGLDGAIDARIGAAGKERAVARIWRRDHTLWKPDPTEITDRLGWLTVMDTMIEQVPDLESFAKKAASDGLRTAVLCGMGGSSLAPEVFARTFGAADGALELVVLDTTHPAAVARVTEELPPDETMYVIASKSGTTLETNSHMEHFWARTPDGSHFVAITDPGTPLEKLARERSFRRVFLNPPDIGGRYSALSLFGLVPAALIGAPLLELLDAAQEMACACDPAVPVEENPGAWLGAAIGEAARAGRDKLTIVLPEAIASFGDWVEQLIAESTGKNGKGLIPIVGEPLGRPDAYGQDRLFVYLRLDDRAERGVGEAGDGRDPGRRHDRGPRPRRRRSAARARRARRLHRAASVRRSDRRSPRRPAARAPGVARPLRRGDDARVRAAVPALDRPAPQGRAEQRRVHPARRRGA
;
A
#
# COMPACT_ATOMS: atom_id res chain seq x y z
N MET A 1 -24.09 7.78 13.35
CA MET A 1 -23.31 7.41 14.56
C MET A 1 -22.10 6.66 14.03
N ASN A 2 -20.90 6.85 14.59
CA ASN A 2 -19.70 6.16 14.09
C ASN A 2 -19.65 4.76 14.74
N PRO A 3 -19.88 3.66 13.99
CA PRO A 3 -19.92 2.31 14.58
C PRO A 3 -18.60 1.91 15.27
N LEU A 4 -17.47 2.52 14.87
CA LEU A 4 -16.17 2.29 15.51
C LEU A 4 -16.15 2.77 16.97
N LEU A 5 -16.86 3.87 17.28
CA LEU A 5 -16.99 4.36 18.64
C LEU A 5 -17.93 3.47 19.47
N GLU A 6 -18.95 2.87 18.84
CA GLU A 6 -19.86 1.93 19.49
C GLU A 6 -19.15 0.62 19.88
N LEU A 7 -18.18 0.13 19.08
CA LEU A 7 -17.33 -1.02 19.46
C LEU A 7 -16.63 -0.78 20.79
N ARG A 8 -16.16 0.45 21.03
CA ARG A 8 -15.51 0.84 22.28
C ARG A 8 -16.45 0.75 23.47
N GLU A 9 -17.71 1.12 23.28
CA GLU A 9 -18.75 1.01 24.31
C GLU A 9 -19.12 -0.46 24.59
N ALA A 10 -19.03 -1.32 23.56
CA ALA A 10 -19.17 -2.76 23.67
C ALA A 10 -17.95 -3.47 24.30
N GLY A 11 -16.90 -2.74 24.66
CA GLY A 11 -15.69 -3.30 25.30
C GLY A 11 -14.66 -3.85 24.33
N GLN A 12 -14.83 -3.64 23.01
CA GLN A 12 -13.84 -3.98 21.99
C GLN A 12 -13.05 -2.73 21.57
N SER A 13 -11.73 -2.84 21.64
CA SER A 13 -10.81 -1.80 21.17
C SER A 13 -10.49 -2.00 19.69
N VAL A 14 -10.42 -0.92 18.90
CA VAL A 14 -10.02 -0.98 17.48
C VAL A 14 -8.60 -0.49 17.33
N TRP A 15 -7.78 -1.29 16.66
CA TRP A 15 -6.40 -0.99 16.28
C TRP A 15 -6.28 -0.98 14.75
N LEU A 16 -5.32 -0.22 14.24
CA LEU A 16 -5.05 -0.15 12.80
C LEU A 16 -3.92 -1.13 12.46
N ASP A 17 -4.14 -1.99 11.47
CA ASP A 17 -3.12 -2.92 10.95
C ASP A 17 -2.36 -2.29 9.78
N PHE A 18 -1.83 -1.09 10.03
CA PHE A 18 -1.07 -0.32 9.07
C PHE A 18 -0.25 0.77 9.76
N LEU A 19 1.01 0.92 9.37
CA LEU A 19 1.88 1.98 9.85
C LEU A 19 2.75 2.48 8.69
N ARG A 20 2.69 3.79 8.43
CA ARG A 20 3.47 4.46 7.40
C ARG A 20 3.83 5.87 7.88
N ARG A 21 5.03 6.34 7.55
CA ARG A 21 5.55 7.65 7.98
C ARG A 21 4.62 8.81 7.64
N GLY A 22 4.09 8.90 6.42
CA GLY A 22 3.18 9.96 5.99
C GLY A 22 1.85 9.97 6.75
N LEU A 23 1.34 8.81 7.17
CA LEU A 23 0.14 8.73 8.03
C LEU A 23 0.42 9.38 9.40
N ILE A 24 1.62 9.20 9.94
CA ILE A 24 2.04 9.72 11.24
C ILE A 24 2.33 11.22 11.15
N THR A 25 3.25 11.62 10.28
CA THR A 25 3.73 13.01 10.16
C THR A 25 2.68 13.93 9.58
N GLY A 26 1.75 13.38 8.80
CA GLY A 26 0.64 14.10 8.20
C GLY A 26 -0.60 14.30 9.08
N GLY A 27 -0.54 13.90 10.35
CA GLY A 27 -1.68 13.98 11.28
C GLY A 27 -2.87 13.11 10.88
N GLY A 28 -2.69 12.13 9.99
CA GLY A 28 -3.71 11.13 9.65
C GLY A 28 -3.97 10.20 10.83
N LEU A 29 -2.90 9.69 11.46
CA LEU A 29 -3.00 8.84 12.65
C LEU A 29 -3.65 9.56 13.83
N GLU A 30 -3.28 10.82 14.07
CA GLU A 30 -3.90 11.66 15.11
C GLU A 30 -5.41 11.81 14.88
N ARG A 31 -5.83 12.05 13.63
CA ARG A 31 -7.25 12.08 13.25
C ARG A 31 -7.98 10.77 13.55
N LEU A 32 -7.40 9.62 13.21
CA LEU A 32 -8.01 8.32 13.49
C LEU A 32 -8.13 8.08 15.01
N ILE A 33 -7.16 8.53 15.80
CA ILE A 33 -7.23 8.47 17.27
C ILE A 33 -8.39 9.32 17.81
N GLU A 34 -8.56 10.54 17.29
CA GLU A 34 -9.54 11.51 17.79
C GLU A 34 -10.96 11.25 17.28
N GLU A 35 -11.12 11.02 15.98
CA GLU A 35 -12.42 10.94 15.30
C GLU A 35 -12.99 9.52 15.32
N ASP A 36 -12.14 8.50 15.21
CA ASP A 36 -12.54 7.09 15.17
C ASP A 36 -12.26 6.32 16.46
N GLY A 37 -11.63 6.96 17.44
CA GLY A 37 -11.35 6.35 18.74
C GLY A 37 -10.33 5.22 18.67
N LEU A 38 -9.43 5.26 17.67
CA LEU A 38 -8.36 4.29 17.52
C LEU A 38 -7.53 4.20 18.81
N SER A 39 -7.15 2.98 19.18
CA SER A 39 -6.53 2.70 20.48
C SER A 39 -5.23 1.91 20.42
N GLY A 40 -4.72 1.71 19.21
CA GLY A 40 -3.41 1.15 18.97
C GLY A 40 -3.18 0.95 17.48
N VAL A 41 -1.98 0.49 17.15
CA VAL A 41 -1.56 0.19 15.79
C VAL A 41 -0.61 -0.99 15.79
N THR A 42 -0.70 -1.83 14.75
CA THR A 42 0.21 -2.93 14.51
C THR A 42 1.05 -2.69 13.27
N SER A 43 2.32 -3.07 13.35
CA SER A 43 3.19 -3.25 12.19
C SER A 43 3.63 -4.71 12.07
N ASN A 44 4.09 -5.09 10.88
CA ASN A 44 4.72 -6.37 10.54
C ASN A 44 5.62 -6.15 9.29
N PRO A 45 6.45 -7.12 8.89
CA PRO A 45 7.32 -6.97 7.71
C PRO A 45 6.57 -6.61 6.42
N SER A 46 5.40 -7.21 6.18
CA SER A 46 4.57 -6.91 5.00
C SER A 46 4.09 -5.47 4.97
N ILE A 47 3.70 -4.91 6.13
CA ILE A 47 3.27 -3.51 6.28
C ILE A 47 4.44 -2.57 5.99
N PHE A 48 5.62 -2.83 6.56
CA PHE A 48 6.80 -2.00 6.27
C PHE A 48 7.26 -2.14 4.83
N ARG A 49 7.19 -3.33 4.24
CA ARG A 49 7.44 -3.53 2.81
C ARG A 49 6.53 -2.62 2.00
N LYS A 50 5.21 -2.71 2.18
CA LYS A 50 4.23 -1.86 1.49
C LYS A 50 4.45 -0.37 1.76
N ALA A 51 4.79 0.03 2.98
CA ALA A 51 5.02 1.43 3.32
C ALA A 51 6.30 1.97 2.66
N ILE A 52 7.38 1.20 2.67
CA ILE A 52 8.68 1.61 2.13
C ILE A 52 8.72 1.47 0.62
N SER A 53 8.20 0.39 0.04
CA SER A 53 8.12 0.22 -1.41
C SER A 53 7.05 1.13 -2.01
N GLY A 54 5.84 1.14 -1.46
CA GLY A 54 4.68 1.85 -2.01
C GLY A 54 4.57 3.32 -1.61
N SER A 55 5.66 3.96 -1.14
CA SER A 55 5.68 5.41 -0.92
C SER A 55 7.06 6.05 -1.07
N THR A 56 7.06 7.37 -1.22
CA THR A 56 8.27 8.21 -1.23
C THR A 56 8.65 8.72 0.16
N ASP A 57 7.87 8.43 1.21
CA ASP A 57 8.10 8.94 2.57
C ASP A 57 9.49 8.58 3.12
N TYR A 58 10.05 7.49 2.60
CA TYR A 58 11.31 6.92 3.04
C TYR A 58 12.48 7.28 2.10
N ASP A 59 12.24 7.88 0.93
CA ASP A 59 13.30 8.13 -0.05
C ASP A 59 14.34 9.11 0.49
N GLN A 60 13.90 10.26 1.00
CA GLN A 60 14.80 11.24 1.60
C GLN A 60 15.46 10.70 2.87
N PRO A 61 14.75 10.07 3.83
CA PRO A 61 15.39 9.42 4.98
C PRO A 61 16.43 8.35 4.60
N VAL A 62 16.15 7.47 3.63
CA VAL A 62 17.08 6.46 3.12
C VAL A 62 18.30 7.15 2.51
N ARG A 63 18.12 8.15 1.64
CA ARG A 63 19.21 8.95 1.06
C ARG A 63 20.07 9.60 2.14
N ALA A 64 19.44 10.23 3.14
CA ALA A 64 20.15 10.91 4.21
C ALA A 64 20.97 9.95 5.09
N LEU A 65 20.49 8.73 5.34
CA LEU A 65 21.24 7.69 6.06
C LEU A 65 22.39 7.14 5.21
N ALA A 66 22.15 6.92 3.91
CA ALA A 66 23.17 6.49 2.95
C ALA A 66 24.30 7.52 2.81
N GLU A 67 23.98 8.81 2.70
CA GLU A 67 24.95 9.92 2.64
C GLU A 67 25.79 10.04 3.93
N LYS A 68 25.22 9.67 5.07
CA LYS A 68 25.92 9.60 6.36
C LYS A 68 26.80 8.35 6.51
N GLY A 69 26.82 7.48 5.51
CA GLY A 69 27.68 6.29 5.45
C GLY A 69 27.04 5.00 5.96
N THR A 70 25.75 5.00 6.31
CA THR A 70 25.02 3.76 6.62
C THR A 70 24.64 3.07 5.32
N THR A 71 25.35 2.02 4.93
CA THR A 71 25.11 1.31 3.65
C THR A 71 24.50 -0.08 3.82
N ASP A 72 24.32 -0.56 5.06
CA ASP A 72 23.60 -1.80 5.34
C ASP A 72 22.09 -1.55 5.27
N PRO A 73 21.36 -2.13 4.29
CA PRO A 73 19.92 -1.91 4.16
C PRO A 73 19.13 -2.36 5.39
N ARG A 74 19.60 -3.38 6.12
CA ARG A 74 18.95 -3.85 7.35
C ARG A 74 19.11 -2.84 8.49
N ALA A 75 20.26 -2.20 8.60
CA ALA A 75 20.48 -1.13 9.57
C ALA A 75 19.59 0.09 9.25
N ILE A 76 19.52 0.49 7.98
CA ILE A 76 18.61 1.56 7.52
C ILE A 76 17.16 1.22 7.84
N PHE A 77 16.71 0.00 7.55
CA PHE A 77 15.36 -0.45 7.90
C PHE A 77 15.07 -0.22 9.38
N TYR A 78 15.92 -0.73 10.26
CA TYR A 78 15.70 -0.59 11.70
C TYR A 78 15.69 0.88 12.14
N ASP A 79 16.60 1.71 11.63
CA ASP A 79 16.61 3.13 12.01
C ASP A 79 15.31 3.84 11.60
N LEU A 80 14.79 3.57 10.41
CA LEU A 80 13.55 4.17 9.91
C LEU A 80 12.31 3.61 10.61
N ALA A 81 12.21 2.29 10.74
CA ALA A 81 11.04 1.62 11.29
C ALA A 81 10.90 1.89 12.80
N LEU A 82 12.01 1.95 13.54
CA LEU A 82 11.97 2.30 14.97
C LEU A 82 11.60 3.78 15.17
N GLU A 83 12.08 4.69 14.32
CA GLU A 83 11.67 6.10 14.36
C GLU A 83 10.15 6.24 14.13
N ASP A 84 9.58 5.53 13.15
CA ASP A 84 8.13 5.53 12.90
C ASP A 84 7.35 5.00 14.11
N VAL A 85 7.80 3.89 14.72
CA VAL A 85 7.18 3.35 15.93
C VAL A 85 7.25 4.33 17.09
N GLN A 86 8.37 5.03 17.26
CA GLN A 86 8.51 6.06 18.29
C GLN A 86 7.52 7.21 18.09
N MET A 87 7.44 7.75 16.87
CA MET A 87 6.50 8.84 16.55
C MET A 87 5.04 8.42 16.75
N ALA A 88 4.67 7.22 16.30
CA ALA A 88 3.33 6.69 16.53
C ALA A 88 3.05 6.48 18.03
N ALA A 89 4.02 5.95 18.78
CA ALA A 89 3.88 5.76 20.22
C ALA A 89 3.70 7.10 20.94
N ASP A 90 4.39 8.15 20.48
CA ASP A 90 4.23 9.51 21.02
C ASP A 90 2.83 10.08 20.75
N LEU A 91 2.24 9.84 19.56
CA LEU A 91 0.86 10.22 19.27
C LEU A 91 -0.17 9.48 20.15
N PHE A 92 0.06 8.20 20.44
CA PHE A 92 -0.81 7.42 21.33
C PHE A 92 -0.57 7.69 22.82
N ARG A 93 0.56 8.33 23.19
CA ARG A 93 0.97 8.50 24.58
C ARG A 93 -0.08 9.18 25.47
N PRO A 94 -0.77 10.25 25.04
CA PRO A 94 -1.82 10.86 25.87
C PRO A 94 -2.98 9.89 26.20
N GLN A 95 -3.32 8.98 25.27
CA GLN A 95 -4.35 7.97 25.50
C GLN A 95 -3.85 6.85 26.43
N PHE A 96 -2.60 6.44 26.26
CA PHE A 96 -1.94 5.48 27.15
C PHE A 96 -1.94 5.98 28.60
N ASP A 97 -1.48 7.21 28.83
CA ASP A 97 -1.41 7.79 30.18
C ASP A 97 -2.81 7.94 30.80
N ARG A 98 -3.80 8.44 30.05
CA ARG A 98 -5.19 8.61 30.55
C ARG A 98 -5.88 7.29 30.89
N SER A 99 -5.55 6.22 30.17
CA SER A 99 -6.10 4.88 30.40
C SER A 99 -5.33 4.10 31.46
N GLY A 100 -4.27 4.70 32.03
CA GLY A 100 -3.36 4.02 32.96
C GLY A 100 -2.55 2.90 32.30
N GLY A 101 -2.42 2.89 30.97
CA GLY A 101 -1.75 1.82 30.22
C GLY A 101 -2.67 0.69 29.77
N ALA A 102 -3.98 0.95 29.63
CA ALA A 102 -4.93 -0.02 29.06
C ALA A 102 -5.12 0.13 27.54
N LYS A 103 -4.70 1.26 26.96
CA LYS A 103 -4.87 1.61 25.53
C LYS A 103 -3.63 2.37 25.03
N GLY A 104 -3.59 2.64 23.74
CA GLY A 104 -2.58 3.49 23.11
C GLY A 104 -1.28 2.76 22.81
N PHE A 105 -1.36 1.51 22.37
CA PHE A 105 -0.18 0.68 22.12
C PHE A 105 0.26 0.68 20.65
N VAL A 106 1.57 0.60 20.42
CA VAL A 106 2.18 0.41 19.10
C VAL A 106 2.96 -0.90 19.10
N SER A 107 2.65 -1.81 18.19
CA SER A 107 3.32 -3.11 18.10
C SER A 107 4.40 -3.14 17.02
N PHE A 108 5.58 -3.68 17.35
CA PHE A 108 6.69 -3.92 16.43
C PHE A 108 7.10 -5.39 16.41
N GLU A 109 7.24 -5.97 15.23
CA GLU A 109 7.45 -7.41 15.02
C GLU A 109 8.92 -7.83 15.06
N LEU A 110 9.19 -8.94 15.75
CA LEU A 110 10.45 -9.66 15.60
C LEU A 110 10.55 -10.30 14.21
N GLU A 111 11.77 -10.51 13.75
CA GLU A 111 12.02 -11.21 12.49
C GLU A 111 11.61 -12.68 12.60
N ALA A 112 10.95 -13.22 11.56
CA ALA A 112 10.51 -14.62 11.57
C ALA A 112 11.70 -15.60 11.58
N ALA A 113 12.85 -15.22 11.01
CA ALA A 113 14.09 -15.99 11.05
C ALA A 113 14.58 -16.39 12.46
N ILE A 114 14.15 -15.70 13.53
CA ILE A 114 14.50 -16.05 14.92
C ILE A 114 13.32 -16.65 15.71
N ALA A 115 12.18 -16.91 15.06
CA ALA A 115 10.96 -17.39 15.72
C ALA A 115 11.09 -18.79 16.37
N HIS A 116 12.07 -19.58 15.93
CA HIS A 116 12.41 -20.90 16.49
C HIS A 116 13.69 -20.87 17.35
N ASP A 117 14.15 -19.67 17.74
CA ASP A 117 15.28 -19.49 18.66
C ASP A 117 14.86 -18.58 19.82
N THR A 118 14.50 -19.19 20.95
CA THR A 118 14.05 -18.50 22.17
C THR A 118 15.07 -17.49 22.67
N GLU A 119 16.36 -17.83 22.73
CA GLU A 119 17.38 -16.95 23.29
C GLU A 119 17.68 -15.76 22.36
N ALA A 120 17.72 -16.02 21.04
CA ALA A 120 17.86 -14.95 20.05
C ALA A 120 16.66 -14.01 20.07
N SER A 121 15.43 -14.55 20.16
CA SER A 121 14.20 -13.78 20.28
C SER A 121 14.18 -12.90 21.53
N ILE A 122 14.52 -13.45 22.70
CA ILE A 122 14.61 -12.67 23.95
C ILE A 122 15.65 -11.55 23.83
N THR A 123 16.84 -11.87 23.30
CA THR A 123 17.92 -10.89 23.15
C THR A 123 17.50 -9.76 22.22
N LYS A 124 16.93 -10.09 21.07
CA LYS A 124 16.51 -9.09 20.07
C LYS A 124 15.34 -8.25 20.57
N ALA A 125 14.36 -8.85 21.23
CA ALA A 125 13.23 -8.13 21.83
C ALA A 125 13.69 -7.11 22.88
N LYS A 126 14.63 -7.48 23.75
CA LYS A 126 15.22 -6.57 24.75
C LYS A 126 15.97 -5.41 24.08
N GLU A 127 16.75 -5.70 23.04
CA GLU A 127 17.45 -4.67 22.24
C GLU A 127 16.44 -3.68 21.64
N LEU A 128 15.41 -4.18 20.94
CA LEU A 128 14.43 -3.34 20.25
C LEU A 128 13.62 -2.50 21.24
N PHE A 129 13.12 -3.10 22.32
CA PHE A 129 12.36 -2.38 23.32
C PHE A 129 13.18 -1.24 23.96
N ALA A 130 14.47 -1.50 24.26
CA ALA A 130 15.37 -0.50 24.79
C ALA A 130 15.72 0.61 23.77
N ARG A 131 15.85 0.27 22.48
CA ARG A 131 16.10 1.25 21.41
C ARG A 131 14.90 2.15 21.14
N ILE A 132 13.70 1.58 21.19
CA ILE A 132 12.46 2.34 20.98
C ILE A 132 12.19 3.28 22.15
N ASP A 133 12.46 2.84 23.39
CA ASP A 133 12.37 3.65 24.60
C ASP A 133 11.02 4.38 24.74
N ARG A 134 9.92 3.62 24.60
CA ARG A 134 8.56 4.09 24.82
C ARG A 134 7.76 3.07 25.63
N PRO A 135 7.07 3.48 26.71
CA PRO A 135 6.39 2.55 27.61
C PRO A 135 5.15 1.89 27.00
N ASN A 136 4.60 2.48 25.94
CA ASN A 136 3.41 2.03 25.24
C ASN A 136 3.72 1.28 23.95
N VAL A 137 4.90 0.67 23.87
CA VAL A 137 5.29 -0.21 22.77
C VAL A 137 5.16 -1.67 23.19
N MET A 138 4.72 -2.51 22.25
CA MET A 138 4.68 -3.96 22.37
C MET A 138 5.66 -4.60 21.41
N ILE A 139 6.43 -5.58 21.90
CA ILE A 139 7.21 -6.45 21.01
C ILE A 139 6.32 -7.61 20.58
N LYS A 140 6.24 -7.83 19.28
CA LYS A 140 5.47 -8.92 18.69
C LYS A 140 6.30 -10.20 18.62
N VAL A 141 5.77 -11.27 19.20
CA VAL A 141 6.42 -12.60 19.28
C VAL A 141 5.51 -13.63 18.60
N PRO A 142 6.00 -14.37 17.59
CA PRO A 142 5.22 -15.45 16.97
C PRO A 142 4.78 -16.51 17.98
N GLY A 143 3.57 -17.04 17.81
CA GLY A 143 2.97 -18.10 18.63
C GLY A 143 3.55 -19.48 18.37
N THR A 144 4.88 -19.61 18.26
CA THR A 144 5.59 -20.88 18.12
C THR A 144 5.77 -21.57 19.49
N ALA A 145 6.25 -22.82 19.48
CA ALA A 145 6.69 -23.50 20.70
C ALA A 145 7.78 -22.74 21.44
N GLU A 146 8.73 -22.18 20.69
CA GLU A 146 9.84 -21.38 21.20
C GLU A 146 9.41 -19.96 21.60
N GLY A 147 8.30 -19.48 21.06
CA GLY A 147 7.64 -18.22 21.44
C GLY A 147 7.06 -18.24 22.84
N VAL A 148 6.52 -19.37 23.31
CA VAL A 148 5.93 -19.52 24.65
C VAL A 148 6.91 -19.14 25.78
N PRO A 149 8.13 -19.75 25.90
CA PRO A 149 9.10 -19.34 26.91
C PRO A 149 9.66 -17.93 26.67
N THR A 150 9.67 -17.45 25.42
CA THR A 150 10.02 -16.06 25.09
C THR A 150 9.03 -15.07 25.73
N VAL A 151 7.72 -15.33 25.62
CA VAL A 151 6.65 -14.49 26.21
C VAL A 151 6.80 -14.42 27.73
N GLU A 152 7.02 -15.55 28.41
CA GLU A 152 7.24 -15.58 29.85
C GLU A 152 8.44 -14.71 30.24
N ALA A 153 9.57 -14.92 29.55
CA ALA A 153 10.81 -14.22 29.85
C ALA A 153 10.70 -12.70 29.66
N LEU A 154 10.08 -12.25 28.57
CA LEU A 154 9.89 -10.82 28.29
C LEU A 154 8.88 -10.17 29.25
N THR A 155 7.78 -10.85 29.56
CA THR A 155 6.78 -10.38 30.51
C THR A 155 7.40 -10.18 31.89
N ALA A 156 8.21 -11.14 32.36
CA ALA A 156 8.90 -11.00 33.62
C ALA A 156 9.89 -9.82 33.66
N GLU A 157 10.46 -9.46 32.52
CA GLU A 157 11.34 -8.30 32.37
C GLU A 157 10.60 -6.96 32.31
N GLY A 158 9.27 -7.00 32.18
CA GLY A 158 8.42 -5.80 32.15
C GLY A 158 8.20 -5.26 30.74
N ILE A 159 8.43 -6.09 29.73
CA ILE A 159 8.20 -5.74 28.33
C ILE A 159 6.75 -6.09 27.98
N ASN A 160 6.02 -5.17 27.34
CA ASN A 160 4.69 -5.49 26.82
C ASN A 160 4.83 -6.39 25.59
N VAL A 161 4.01 -7.45 25.52
CA VAL A 161 4.14 -8.46 24.46
C VAL A 161 2.83 -8.62 23.70
N ASN A 162 2.92 -8.55 22.37
CA ASN A 162 1.83 -8.90 21.47
C ASN A 162 2.15 -10.25 20.84
N ILE A 163 1.40 -11.30 21.15
CA ILE A 163 1.63 -12.60 20.53
C ILE A 163 0.95 -12.59 19.15
N THR A 164 1.65 -13.02 18.10
CA THR A 164 1.17 -13.00 16.70
C THR A 164 1.21 -14.39 16.08
N LEU A 165 0.60 -14.56 14.89
CA LEU A 165 0.44 -15.86 14.24
C LEU A 165 -0.18 -16.94 15.14
N LEU A 166 -1.16 -16.56 15.99
CA LEU A 166 -1.93 -17.53 16.77
C LEU A 166 -3.13 -18.00 15.97
N PHE A 167 -3.21 -19.32 15.74
CA PHE A 167 -4.31 -19.95 15.01
C PHE A 167 -5.04 -21.01 15.82
N SER A 168 -4.33 -21.72 16.72
CA SER A 168 -4.91 -22.79 17.53
C SER A 168 -5.24 -22.32 18.95
N VAL A 169 -6.33 -22.86 19.51
CA VAL A 169 -6.75 -22.58 20.88
C VAL A 169 -5.77 -23.14 21.90
N GLU A 170 -5.18 -24.31 21.64
CA GLU A 170 -4.15 -24.91 22.51
C GLU A 170 -2.94 -23.97 22.65
N ARG A 171 -2.42 -23.46 21.53
CA ARG A 171 -1.31 -22.51 21.56
C ARG A 171 -1.68 -21.22 22.30
N TYR A 172 -2.92 -20.75 22.16
CA TYR A 172 -3.43 -19.61 22.90
C TYR A 172 -3.40 -19.86 24.43
N GLU A 173 -3.84 -21.02 24.90
CA GLU A 173 -3.81 -21.38 26.33
C GLU A 173 -2.36 -21.39 26.87
N GLU A 174 -1.41 -21.92 26.10
CA GLU A 174 0.01 -21.94 26.47
C GLU A 174 0.61 -20.53 26.63
N VAL A 175 0.35 -19.63 25.69
CA VAL A 175 0.88 -18.25 25.75
C VAL A 175 0.21 -17.41 26.84
N ALA A 176 -1.08 -17.64 27.12
CA ALA A 176 -1.77 -17.02 28.25
C ALA A 176 -1.18 -17.53 29.58
N GLY A 177 -0.88 -18.83 29.67
CA GLY A 177 -0.17 -19.42 30.80
C GLY A 177 1.23 -18.83 31.02
N ALA A 178 1.99 -18.63 29.94
CA ALA A 178 3.32 -18.01 29.97
C ALA A 178 3.27 -16.54 30.40
N TYR A 179 2.27 -15.78 29.95
CA TYR A 179 2.05 -14.41 30.42
C TYR A 179 1.80 -14.36 31.94
N ILE A 180 0.90 -15.20 32.45
CA ILE A 180 0.62 -15.30 33.88
C ILE A 180 1.89 -15.69 34.67
N ALA A 181 2.67 -16.67 34.17
CA ALA A 181 3.93 -17.08 34.80
C ALA A 181 4.97 -15.95 34.83
N GLY A 182 5.08 -15.17 33.75
CA GLY A 182 5.97 -14.03 33.68
C GLY A 182 5.59 -12.93 34.69
N LEU A 183 4.29 -12.64 34.83
CA LEU A 183 3.79 -11.70 35.84
C LEU A 183 4.06 -12.17 37.26
N GLU A 184 3.85 -13.46 37.56
CA GLU A 184 4.16 -14.05 38.85
C GLU A 184 5.65 -13.93 39.19
N ARG A 185 6.52 -14.22 38.22
CA ARG A 185 7.97 -14.08 38.38
C ARG A 185 8.37 -12.63 38.68
N ARG A 186 7.78 -11.67 37.96
CA ARG A 186 8.02 -10.24 38.19
C ARG A 186 7.61 -9.78 39.58
N LEU A 187 6.43 -10.19 40.05
CA LEU A 187 5.96 -9.87 41.40
C LEU A 187 6.81 -10.53 42.49
N ALA A 188 7.25 -11.78 42.27
CA ALA A 188 8.15 -12.47 43.20
C ALA A 188 9.50 -11.75 43.34
N ASP A 189 9.97 -11.09 42.28
CA ASP A 189 11.15 -10.21 42.30
C ASP A 189 10.90 -8.84 42.97
N GLY A 190 9.68 -8.58 43.47
CA GLY A 190 9.30 -7.33 44.11
C GLY A 190 9.02 -6.17 43.14
N ARG A 191 8.89 -6.44 41.84
CA ARG A 191 8.60 -5.44 40.79
C ARG A 191 7.09 -5.37 40.54
N THR A 192 6.50 -4.17 40.66
CA THR A 192 5.03 -3.96 40.61
C THR A 192 4.55 -3.24 39.35
N ASP A 193 5.45 -2.85 38.47
CA ASP A 193 5.16 -2.32 37.14
C ASP A 193 4.88 -3.48 36.18
N LEU A 194 3.64 -3.97 36.20
CA LEU A 194 3.20 -5.14 35.46
C LEU A 194 2.88 -4.78 34.00
N PRO A 195 3.55 -5.42 33.01
CA PRO A 195 3.34 -5.10 31.60
C PRO A 195 1.98 -5.58 31.09
N ALA A 196 1.52 -4.99 29.99
CA ALA A 196 0.33 -5.42 29.27
C ALA A 196 0.66 -6.48 28.21
N SER A 197 -0.34 -7.24 27.78
CA SER A 197 -0.20 -8.19 26.68
C SER A 197 -1.49 -8.32 25.88
N VAL A 198 -1.34 -8.64 24.60
CA VAL A 198 -2.44 -9.03 23.70
C VAL A 198 -2.08 -10.32 22.97
N ALA A 199 -3.08 -11.13 22.63
CA ALA A 199 -2.91 -12.38 21.88
C ALA A 199 -3.62 -12.27 20.52
N SER A 200 -2.85 -11.94 19.47
CA SER A 200 -3.33 -11.76 18.10
C SER A 200 -3.72 -13.09 17.46
N PHE A 201 -4.98 -13.46 17.61
CA PHE A 201 -5.62 -14.66 17.09
C PHE A 201 -6.17 -14.41 15.68
N PHE A 202 -5.63 -15.11 14.69
CA PHE A 202 -5.91 -14.90 13.28
C PHE A 202 -7.23 -15.56 12.86
N VAL A 203 -8.07 -14.79 12.14
CA VAL A 203 -9.43 -15.19 11.79
C VAL A 203 -9.53 -15.61 10.31
N SER A 204 -9.49 -14.68 9.35
CA SER A 204 -9.87 -14.97 7.95
C SER A 204 -9.03 -16.04 7.24
N ARG A 205 -7.78 -16.26 7.68
CA ARG A 205 -6.89 -17.29 7.12
C ARG A 205 -7.39 -18.70 7.40
N VAL A 206 -8.09 -18.90 8.53
CA VAL A 206 -8.67 -20.19 8.90
C VAL A 206 -9.81 -20.55 7.95
N ASP A 207 -10.75 -19.63 7.70
CA ASP A 207 -11.83 -19.88 6.73
C ASP A 207 -11.27 -20.10 5.33
N SER A 208 -10.28 -19.30 4.90
CA SER A 208 -9.67 -19.48 3.58
C SER A 208 -9.13 -20.90 3.38
N ALA A 209 -8.47 -21.47 4.39
CA ALA A 209 -7.90 -22.82 4.32
C ALA A 209 -8.93 -23.95 4.53
N VAL A 210 -9.92 -23.72 5.40
CA VAL A 210 -10.95 -24.73 5.72
C VAL A 210 -11.99 -24.82 4.59
N ASP A 211 -12.40 -23.69 4.03
CA ASP A 211 -13.40 -23.62 2.96
C ASP A 211 -12.95 -24.38 1.70
N GLU A 212 -11.65 -24.39 1.39
CA GLU A 212 -11.06 -25.15 0.29
C GLU A 212 -11.24 -26.67 0.46
N LYS A 213 -11.32 -27.15 1.71
CA LYS A 213 -11.48 -28.56 2.05
C LYS A 213 -12.95 -28.96 2.23
N LEU A 214 -13.87 -28.00 2.26
CA LEU A 214 -15.30 -28.23 2.42
C LEU A 214 -16.04 -28.27 1.07
N PRO A 215 -17.09 -29.10 0.91
CA PRO A 215 -17.93 -29.11 -0.28
C PRO A 215 -18.51 -27.73 -0.61
N GLU A 216 -18.66 -27.43 -1.89
CA GLU A 216 -19.37 -26.23 -2.36
C GLU A 216 -20.82 -26.25 -1.84
N GLY A 217 -21.25 -25.17 -1.17
CA GLY A 217 -22.56 -25.08 -0.52
C GLY A 217 -22.63 -25.65 0.90
N SER A 218 -21.54 -26.14 1.48
CA SER A 218 -21.51 -26.53 2.90
C SER A 218 -21.89 -25.35 3.82
N PRO A 219 -22.77 -25.55 4.81
CA PRO A 219 -23.18 -24.50 5.75
C PRO A 219 -22.04 -24.09 6.71
N LEU A 220 -20.94 -24.85 6.75
CA LEU A 220 -19.78 -24.55 7.57
C LEU A 220 -18.82 -23.54 6.91
N ARG A 221 -18.98 -23.26 5.61
CA ARG A 221 -18.08 -22.34 4.90
C ARG A 221 -18.24 -20.93 5.43
N GLY A 222 -17.12 -20.27 5.73
CA GLY A 222 -17.11 -18.94 6.35
C GLY A 222 -17.61 -18.89 7.80
N GLN A 223 -17.73 -20.04 8.48
CA GLN A 223 -18.17 -20.11 9.90
C GLN A 223 -17.07 -20.59 10.85
N ILE A 224 -16.07 -21.32 10.33
CA ILE A 224 -15.12 -22.05 11.17
C ILE A 224 -14.12 -21.12 11.85
N ALA A 225 -13.67 -20.05 11.19
CA ALA A 225 -12.80 -19.05 11.81
C ALA A 225 -13.48 -18.36 13.00
N ILE A 226 -14.76 -17.99 12.83
CA ILE A 226 -15.57 -17.38 13.90
C ILE A 226 -15.74 -18.38 15.04
N ALA A 227 -16.09 -19.63 14.73
CA ALA A 227 -16.26 -20.67 15.74
C ALA A 227 -14.97 -20.92 16.54
N ASN A 228 -13.83 -20.97 15.85
CA ASN A 228 -12.51 -21.11 16.47
C ASN A 228 -12.17 -19.93 17.39
N ALA A 229 -12.42 -18.69 16.95
CA ALA A 229 -12.23 -17.48 17.76
C ALA A 229 -13.16 -17.44 18.99
N LYS A 230 -14.42 -17.86 18.85
CA LYS A 230 -15.37 -18.01 19.98
C LYS A 230 -14.86 -19.03 21.01
N LYS A 231 -14.30 -20.16 20.56
CA LYS A 231 -13.66 -21.15 21.44
C LYS A 231 -12.45 -20.56 22.17
N ALA A 232 -11.59 -19.80 21.49
CA ALA A 232 -10.48 -19.08 22.12
C ALA A 232 -10.97 -18.08 23.18
N TYR A 233 -12.06 -17.36 22.90
CA TYR A 233 -12.66 -16.42 23.85
C TYR A 233 -13.24 -17.11 25.10
N GLN A 234 -13.82 -18.32 24.97
CA GLN A 234 -14.24 -19.09 26.16
C GLN A 234 -13.03 -19.44 27.04
N ARG A 235 -11.91 -19.86 26.43
CA ARG A 235 -10.67 -20.13 27.18
C ARG A 235 -10.08 -18.90 27.82
N PHE A 236 -10.18 -17.74 27.17
CA PHE A 236 -9.86 -16.45 27.78
C PHE A 236 -10.65 -16.23 29.07
N LEU A 237 -11.97 -16.41 29.04
CA LEU A 237 -12.82 -16.26 30.23
C LEU A 237 -12.43 -17.25 31.33
N ASP A 238 -12.19 -18.52 31.01
CA ASP A 238 -11.77 -19.54 31.97
C ASP A 238 -10.44 -19.18 32.66
N ILE A 239 -9.43 -18.78 31.88
CA ILE A 239 -8.08 -18.47 32.38
C ILE A 239 -8.08 -17.21 33.25
N PHE A 240 -8.69 -16.14 32.76
CA PHE A 240 -8.68 -14.82 33.41
C PHE A 240 -9.82 -14.62 34.42
N THR A 241 -10.48 -15.70 34.83
CA THR A 241 -11.32 -15.74 36.03
C THR A 241 -10.76 -16.65 37.12
N SER A 242 -9.68 -17.40 36.83
CA SER A 242 -9.06 -18.36 37.75
C SER A 242 -8.50 -17.72 39.04
N ASP A 243 -8.41 -18.52 40.11
CA ASP A 243 -7.80 -18.10 41.38
C ASP A 243 -6.34 -17.64 41.23
N ARG A 244 -5.62 -18.22 40.26
CA ARG A 244 -4.24 -17.83 39.92
C ARG A 244 -4.22 -16.40 39.39
N TRP A 245 -5.14 -16.08 38.47
CA TRP A 245 -5.29 -14.75 37.92
C TRP A 245 -5.75 -13.71 38.96
N GLN A 246 -6.72 -14.03 39.81
CA GLN A 246 -7.27 -13.07 40.79
C GLN A 246 -6.20 -12.47 41.70
N LYS A 247 -5.14 -13.23 42.03
CA LYS A 247 -4.00 -12.73 42.81
C LYS A 247 -3.19 -11.66 42.06
N LEU A 248 -2.98 -11.86 40.76
CA LEU A 248 -2.27 -10.91 39.89
C LEU A 248 -3.13 -9.67 39.64
N ALA A 249 -4.43 -9.86 39.39
CA ALA A 249 -5.37 -8.76 39.22
C ALA A 249 -5.41 -7.84 40.46
N ALA A 250 -5.39 -8.42 41.67
CA ALA A 250 -5.29 -7.67 42.92
C ALA A 250 -3.98 -6.88 43.07
N ALA A 251 -2.91 -7.30 42.38
CA ALA A 251 -1.64 -6.58 42.30
C ALA A 251 -1.59 -5.55 41.15
N GLY A 252 -2.70 -5.34 40.42
CA GLY A 252 -2.81 -4.37 39.34
C GLY A 252 -2.48 -4.91 37.95
N ALA A 253 -2.40 -6.24 37.78
CA ALA A 253 -2.21 -6.86 36.46
C ALA A 253 -3.42 -6.64 35.55
N ARG A 254 -3.17 -6.59 34.23
CA ARG A 254 -4.23 -6.53 33.21
C ARG A 254 -4.36 -7.87 32.50
N VAL A 255 -5.58 -8.24 32.12
CA VAL A 255 -5.81 -9.45 31.34
C VAL A 255 -5.03 -9.37 30.02
N GLN A 256 -4.58 -10.51 29.51
CA GLN A 256 -4.08 -10.57 28.13
C GLN A 256 -5.28 -10.54 27.20
N GLN A 257 -5.49 -9.43 26.50
CA GLN A 257 -6.68 -9.28 25.67
C GLN A 257 -6.57 -10.17 24.42
N PRO A 258 -7.62 -10.95 24.07
CA PRO A 258 -7.73 -11.55 22.75
C PRO A 258 -7.77 -10.42 21.71
N LEU A 259 -6.89 -10.50 20.72
CA LEU A 259 -6.82 -9.56 19.61
C LEU A 259 -7.19 -10.29 18.33
N TRP A 260 -8.29 -9.92 17.69
CA TRP A 260 -8.70 -10.51 16.42
C TRP A 260 -7.89 -9.90 15.29
N ALA A 261 -7.05 -10.72 14.65
CA ALA A 261 -6.19 -10.32 13.55
C ALA A 261 -6.63 -10.97 12.23
N SER A 262 -6.23 -10.39 11.11
CA SER A 262 -6.67 -10.83 9.78
C SER A 262 -8.20 -10.89 9.69
N THR A 263 -8.86 -9.77 10.00
CA THR A 263 -10.34 -9.65 10.05
C THR A 263 -10.94 -9.02 8.78
N SER A 264 -10.17 -8.89 7.71
CA SER A 264 -10.68 -8.61 6.37
C SER A 264 -11.23 -9.86 5.71
N THR A 265 -12.46 -9.82 5.22
CA THR A 265 -13.06 -10.89 4.42
C THR A 265 -12.27 -11.15 3.13
N LYS A 266 -12.00 -12.42 2.81
CA LYS A 266 -11.26 -12.82 1.59
C LYS A 266 -12.14 -13.38 0.48
N ASN A 267 -13.38 -13.74 0.82
CA ASN A 267 -14.36 -14.25 -0.12
C ASN A 267 -15.41 -13.17 -0.42
N PRO A 268 -15.56 -12.70 -1.67
CA PRO A 268 -16.51 -11.64 -2.01
C PRO A 268 -17.98 -12.03 -1.81
N ALA A 269 -18.28 -13.33 -1.63
CA ALA A 269 -19.62 -13.79 -1.27
C ALA A 269 -19.98 -13.51 0.20
N TYR A 270 -18.99 -13.24 1.06
CA TYR A 270 -19.21 -12.91 2.46
C TYR A 270 -19.27 -11.40 2.63
N ARG A 271 -19.97 -10.96 3.68
CA ARG A 271 -19.99 -9.56 4.08
C ARG A 271 -18.56 -9.14 4.47
N ASP A 272 -18.10 -8.03 3.94
CA ASP A 272 -16.75 -7.45 4.10
C ASP A 272 -16.40 -7.08 5.55
N VAL A 273 -17.42 -6.87 6.39
CA VAL A 273 -17.30 -6.55 7.83
C VAL A 273 -17.63 -7.72 8.78
N MET A 274 -17.93 -8.92 8.26
CA MET A 274 -18.47 -10.05 9.02
C MET A 274 -17.65 -10.38 10.28
N TYR A 275 -16.32 -10.48 10.16
CA TYR A 275 -15.48 -10.90 11.30
C TYR A 275 -15.48 -9.89 12.44
N ILE A 276 -15.65 -8.59 12.16
CA ILE A 276 -15.75 -7.60 13.23
C ILE A 276 -17.10 -7.76 13.94
N GLU A 277 -18.19 -7.87 13.17
CA GLU A 277 -19.55 -7.98 13.72
C GLU A 277 -19.74 -9.23 14.60
N GLU A 278 -19.17 -10.36 14.19
CA GLU A 278 -19.32 -11.65 14.87
C GLU A 278 -18.43 -11.84 16.10
N LEU A 279 -17.39 -11.00 16.26
CA LEU A 279 -16.36 -11.16 17.29
C LEU A 279 -16.29 -9.98 18.27
N VAL A 280 -17.32 -9.13 18.30
CA VAL A 280 -17.44 -8.08 19.32
C VAL A 280 -17.60 -8.73 20.71
N GLY A 281 -16.79 -8.27 21.66
CA GLY A 281 -16.86 -8.72 23.06
C GLY A 281 -16.02 -7.86 24.00
N ALA A 282 -16.30 -7.98 25.30
CA ALA A 282 -15.57 -7.28 26.35
C ALA A 282 -14.09 -7.71 26.39
N ASP A 283 -13.22 -6.77 26.75
CA ASP A 283 -11.77 -7.00 26.89
C ASP A 283 -11.10 -7.59 25.65
N THR A 284 -11.64 -7.30 24.46
CA THR A 284 -11.05 -7.70 23.18
C THR A 284 -10.45 -6.51 22.43
N VAL A 285 -9.57 -6.83 21.50
CA VAL A 285 -9.05 -5.90 20.49
C VAL A 285 -9.39 -6.47 19.12
N ASN A 286 -9.64 -5.62 18.13
CA ASN A 286 -9.67 -6.01 16.72
C ASN A 286 -8.67 -5.13 15.98
N THR A 287 -7.69 -5.75 15.31
CA THR A 287 -6.76 -5.01 14.45
C THR A 287 -7.20 -5.17 13.00
N VAL A 288 -7.48 -4.04 12.35
CA VAL A 288 -8.14 -4.02 11.04
C VAL A 288 -7.29 -3.22 10.04
N PRO A 289 -7.19 -3.68 8.77
CA PRO A 289 -6.60 -2.85 7.72
C PRO A 289 -7.53 -1.66 7.42
N GLU A 290 -6.97 -0.62 6.81
CA GLU A 290 -7.68 0.64 6.55
C GLU A 290 -8.97 0.45 5.73
N ALA A 291 -8.96 -0.42 4.72
CA ALA A 291 -10.15 -0.72 3.93
C ALA A 291 -11.29 -1.30 4.78
N THR A 292 -10.99 -2.24 5.69
CA THR A 292 -11.99 -2.84 6.58
C THR A 292 -12.43 -1.86 7.67
N LEU A 293 -11.53 -1.00 8.17
CA LEU A 293 -11.88 0.10 9.07
C LEU A 293 -12.91 1.04 8.41
N ASN A 294 -12.66 1.40 7.15
CA ASN A 294 -13.53 2.28 6.36
C ASN A 294 -14.89 1.62 6.06
N ALA A 295 -14.90 0.34 5.67
CA ALA A 295 -16.13 -0.43 5.46
C ALA A 295 -16.96 -0.52 6.75
N PHE A 296 -16.34 -0.82 7.88
CA PHE A 296 -17.04 -0.87 9.17
C PHE A 296 -17.58 0.50 9.59
N ARG A 297 -16.83 1.59 9.34
CA ARG A 297 -17.30 2.96 9.58
C ARG A 297 -18.55 3.29 8.76
N ASP A 298 -18.61 2.81 7.53
CA ASP A 298 -19.70 3.06 6.58
C ASP A 298 -20.98 2.27 6.93
N HIS A 299 -20.87 0.96 7.12
CA HIS A 299 -22.04 0.08 7.21
C HIS A 299 -21.92 -1.05 8.24
N GLY A 300 -20.94 -1.01 9.16
CA GLY A 300 -20.78 -1.99 10.23
C GLY A 300 -21.90 -1.94 11.28
N VAL A 301 -22.25 -3.10 11.84
CA VAL A 301 -23.27 -3.24 12.89
C VAL A 301 -22.66 -3.81 14.16
N VAL A 302 -22.73 -3.07 15.26
CA VAL A 302 -22.21 -3.52 16.55
C VAL A 302 -23.24 -4.39 17.28
N ARG A 303 -22.83 -5.62 17.61
CA ARG A 303 -23.56 -6.53 18.50
C ARG A 303 -22.72 -6.82 19.75
N PRO A 304 -22.92 -6.11 20.87
CA PRO A 304 -21.93 -6.06 21.96
C PRO A 304 -21.44 -7.39 22.56
N ALA A 305 -22.24 -8.45 22.46
CA ALA A 305 -21.92 -9.76 23.04
C ALA A 305 -21.73 -10.86 21.96
N ALA A 306 -21.52 -10.49 20.69
CA ALA A 306 -21.50 -11.41 19.56
C ALA A 306 -20.56 -12.60 19.75
N VAL A 307 -19.37 -12.38 20.34
CA VAL A 307 -18.39 -13.46 20.59
C VAL A 307 -18.89 -14.50 21.60
N THR A 308 -19.88 -14.16 22.42
CA THR A 308 -20.52 -15.07 23.41
C THR A 308 -21.89 -15.59 22.97
N GLU A 309 -22.40 -15.14 21.83
CA GLU A 309 -23.65 -15.63 21.26
C GLU A 309 -23.42 -16.98 20.55
N HIS A 310 -24.37 -17.91 20.70
CA HIS A 310 -24.39 -19.20 20.00
C HIS A 310 -23.10 -20.04 20.11
N VAL A 311 -22.39 -19.94 21.24
CA VAL A 311 -21.13 -20.65 21.49
C VAL A 311 -21.27 -22.17 21.37
N GLU A 312 -22.35 -22.76 21.89
CA GLU A 312 -22.58 -24.22 21.78
C GLU A 312 -22.65 -24.67 20.31
N GLY A 313 -23.29 -23.89 19.44
CA GLY A 313 -23.36 -24.16 18.01
C GLY A 313 -21.98 -24.04 17.35
N ALA A 314 -21.21 -23.00 17.71
CA ALA A 314 -19.83 -22.85 17.25
C ALA A 314 -18.95 -24.05 17.65
N LEU A 315 -19.04 -24.52 18.89
CA LEU A 315 -18.28 -25.69 19.34
C LEU A 315 -18.71 -26.97 18.61
N ALA A 316 -20.02 -27.15 18.39
CA ALA A 316 -20.52 -28.28 17.62
C ALA A 316 -20.02 -28.29 16.16
N MET A 317 -19.89 -27.12 15.51
CA MET A 317 -19.30 -27.01 14.18
C MET A 317 -17.84 -27.48 14.16
N LEU A 318 -17.05 -27.13 15.18
CA LEU A 318 -15.66 -27.56 15.29
C LEU A 318 -15.56 -29.08 15.52
N ASP A 319 -16.44 -29.64 16.35
CA ASP A 319 -16.50 -31.08 16.62
C ASP A 319 -16.97 -31.90 15.40
N GLU A 320 -17.68 -31.29 14.45
CA GLU A 320 -18.13 -31.93 13.21
C GLU A 320 -17.01 -32.06 12.17
N LEU A 321 -16.01 -31.16 12.16
CA LEU A 321 -14.95 -31.09 11.14
C LEU A 321 -14.22 -32.43 10.88
N PRO A 322 -13.81 -33.21 11.90
CA PRO A 322 -13.14 -34.49 11.66
C PRO A 322 -13.99 -35.49 10.87
N SER A 323 -15.33 -35.46 11.04
CA SER A 323 -16.25 -36.33 10.30
C SER A 323 -16.32 -35.99 8.80
N LEU A 324 -15.93 -34.76 8.44
CA LEU A 324 -15.82 -34.27 7.07
C LEU A 324 -14.41 -34.41 6.50
N GLY A 325 -13.49 -35.03 7.25
CA GLY A 325 -12.08 -35.19 6.86
C GLY A 325 -11.26 -33.90 6.97
N VAL A 326 -11.74 -32.91 7.74
CA VAL A 326 -11.03 -31.65 7.99
C VAL A 326 -10.35 -31.72 9.36
N ASP A 327 -9.03 -31.66 9.36
CA ASP A 327 -8.20 -31.61 10.57
C ASP A 327 -7.79 -30.16 10.83
N LEU A 328 -8.49 -29.51 11.77
CA LEU A 328 -8.23 -28.11 12.11
C LEU A 328 -6.86 -27.90 12.77
N ASP A 329 -6.39 -28.85 13.56
CA ASP A 329 -5.09 -28.75 14.25
C ASP A 329 -3.95 -28.79 13.22
N ALA A 330 -4.03 -29.70 12.25
CA ALA A 330 -3.09 -29.73 11.12
C ALA A 330 -3.13 -28.43 10.28
N ILE A 331 -4.34 -27.90 10.01
CA ILE A 331 -4.50 -26.64 9.25
C ILE A 331 -3.89 -25.46 10.01
N THR A 332 -4.14 -25.34 11.31
CA THR A 332 -3.63 -24.23 12.11
C THR A 332 -2.10 -24.29 12.26
N ALA A 333 -1.51 -25.48 12.33
CA ALA A 333 -0.06 -25.67 12.28
C ALA A 333 0.52 -25.25 10.91
N GLU A 334 -0.09 -25.69 9.81
CA GLU A 334 0.33 -25.31 8.45
C GLU A 334 0.22 -23.79 8.23
N LEU A 335 -0.82 -23.14 8.77
CA LEU A 335 -1.01 -21.70 8.69
C LEU A 335 0.06 -20.91 9.48
N LEU A 336 0.53 -21.45 10.61
CA LEU A 336 1.64 -20.87 11.36
C LEU A 336 2.92 -20.91 10.53
N ASP A 337 3.28 -22.08 10.00
CA ASP A 337 4.51 -22.28 9.21
C ASP A 337 4.49 -21.38 7.96
N LYS A 338 3.41 -21.41 7.17
CA LYS A 338 3.24 -20.53 6.01
C LYS A 338 3.26 -19.05 6.38
N GLY A 339 2.75 -18.70 7.56
CA GLY A 339 2.77 -17.34 8.07
C GLY A 339 4.19 -16.83 8.33
N LEU A 340 5.04 -17.68 8.93
CA LEU A 340 6.45 -17.38 9.16
C LEU A 340 7.22 -17.27 7.83
N GLU A 341 7.01 -18.21 6.91
CA GLU A 341 7.61 -18.19 5.57
C GLU A 341 7.28 -16.89 4.83
N ALA A 342 5.99 -16.52 4.78
CA ALA A 342 5.56 -15.28 4.13
C ALA A 342 6.19 -14.03 4.76
N PHE A 343 6.35 -14.00 6.09
CA PHE A 343 7.00 -12.87 6.78
C PHE A 343 8.50 -12.77 6.50
N ASP A 344 9.20 -13.90 6.39
CA ASP A 344 10.60 -13.92 6.00
C ASP A 344 10.79 -13.48 4.54
N GLU A 345 9.91 -13.92 3.63
CA GLU A 345 9.89 -13.47 2.23
C GLU A 345 9.62 -11.96 2.12
N ASP A 346 8.62 -11.45 2.84
CA ASP A 346 8.31 -10.02 2.88
C ASP A 346 9.47 -9.20 3.46
N PHE A 347 10.14 -9.70 4.49
CA PHE A 347 11.31 -9.03 5.06
C PHE A 347 12.49 -9.01 4.06
N ALA A 348 12.78 -10.13 3.40
CA ALA A 348 13.84 -10.20 2.39
C ALA A 348 13.57 -9.24 1.22
N ALA A 349 12.33 -9.20 0.73
CA ALA A 349 11.92 -8.27 -0.32
C ALA A 349 12.04 -6.80 0.13
N LEU A 350 11.63 -6.48 1.35
CA LEU A 350 11.79 -5.15 1.94
C LEU A 350 13.26 -4.70 1.99
N ILE A 351 14.15 -5.57 2.44
CA ILE A 351 15.60 -5.28 2.46
C ILE A 351 16.12 -5.04 1.03
N GLY A 352 15.65 -5.82 0.05
CA GLY A 352 15.95 -5.60 -1.37
C GLY A 352 15.52 -4.21 -1.86
N THR A 353 14.30 -3.79 -1.54
CA THR A 353 13.78 -2.45 -1.89
C THR A 353 14.63 -1.33 -1.28
N ILE A 354 15.05 -1.45 -0.02
CA ILE A 354 15.93 -0.44 0.59
C ILE A 354 17.29 -0.42 -0.11
N GLU A 355 17.83 -1.59 -0.48
CA GLU A 355 19.08 -1.67 -1.25
C GLU A 355 18.95 -0.95 -2.61
N GLU A 356 17.81 -1.11 -3.29
CA GLU A 356 17.51 -0.40 -4.54
C GLU A 356 17.37 1.10 -4.32
N LYS A 357 16.67 1.55 -3.28
CA LYS A 357 16.55 2.98 -2.95
C LYS A 357 17.89 3.61 -2.57
N ILE A 358 18.77 2.88 -1.87
CA ILE A 358 20.15 3.32 -1.62
C ILE A 358 20.87 3.55 -2.96
N LYS A 359 20.74 2.62 -3.92
CA LYS A 359 21.34 2.76 -5.27
C LYS A 359 20.70 3.90 -6.09
N ALA A 360 19.39 4.07 -5.97
CA ALA A 360 18.58 5.07 -6.69
C ALA A 360 18.63 6.46 -6.05
N SER A 361 19.22 6.61 -4.86
CA SER A 361 19.36 7.86 -4.12
C SER A 361 20.19 8.95 -4.84
N GLY A 362 20.45 8.82 -6.15
CA GLY A 362 20.92 9.88 -7.04
C GLY A 362 19.97 10.31 -8.18
N ALA A 363 18.75 9.76 -8.30
CA ALA A 363 18.01 9.73 -9.58
C ALA A 363 16.79 10.66 -9.76
N SER A 364 16.07 11.09 -8.70
CA SER A 364 14.85 11.91 -8.87
C SER A 364 14.98 13.28 -8.18
N ASP A 365 15.14 14.32 -9.00
CA ASP A 365 15.18 15.72 -8.58
C ASP A 365 14.09 16.47 -9.37
N VAL A 366 12.95 16.77 -8.73
CA VAL A 366 11.99 17.74 -9.29
C VAL A 366 12.59 19.14 -9.10
N ARG A 367 12.74 19.89 -10.19
CA ARG A 367 13.27 21.26 -10.17
C ARG A 367 12.31 22.19 -10.88
N ALA A 368 12.09 23.36 -10.30
CA ALA A 368 11.21 24.38 -10.83
C ALA A 368 11.94 25.72 -10.94
N SER A 369 11.72 26.43 -12.04
CA SER A 369 12.18 27.81 -12.26
C SER A 369 11.00 28.61 -12.80
N LEU A 370 10.19 29.15 -11.90
CA LEU A 370 8.89 29.75 -12.23
C LEU A 370 8.93 31.29 -12.33
N GLY A 371 10.10 31.89 -12.08
CA GLY A 371 10.30 33.33 -12.12
C GLY A 371 9.51 34.04 -11.01
N GLY A 372 8.86 35.17 -11.29
CA GLY A 372 8.11 35.93 -10.29
C GLY A 372 6.81 35.29 -9.77
N LEU A 373 6.55 34.01 -10.07
CA LEU A 373 5.32 33.31 -9.69
C LEU A 373 5.39 32.65 -8.30
N ASP A 374 6.58 32.46 -7.73
CA ASP A 374 6.77 31.69 -6.49
C ASP A 374 5.86 32.20 -5.36
N GLY A 375 5.83 33.51 -5.11
CA GLY A 375 4.96 34.08 -4.07
C GLY A 375 3.45 33.93 -4.32
N ALA A 376 3.02 33.88 -5.58
CA ALA A 376 1.61 33.63 -5.91
C ALA A 376 1.25 32.15 -5.70
N ILE A 377 2.18 31.24 -6.02
CA ILE A 377 2.04 29.81 -5.82
C ILE A 377 2.00 29.48 -4.33
N ASP A 378 2.93 30.01 -3.54
CA ASP A 378 2.96 29.83 -2.08
C ASP A 378 1.65 30.33 -1.44
N ALA A 379 1.17 31.50 -1.87
CA ALA A 379 -0.12 32.03 -1.41
C ALA A 379 -1.30 31.13 -1.82
N ARG A 380 -1.26 30.52 -3.01
CA ARG A 380 -2.28 29.58 -3.49
C ARG A 380 -2.27 28.28 -2.70
N ILE A 381 -1.09 27.74 -2.38
CA ILE A 381 -0.91 26.57 -1.54
C ILE A 381 -1.42 26.83 -0.12
N GLY A 382 -1.05 27.96 0.48
CA GLY A 382 -1.57 28.33 1.80
C GLY A 382 -3.09 28.53 1.82
N ALA A 383 -3.69 29.03 0.73
CA ALA A 383 -5.15 29.09 0.58
C ALA A 383 -5.77 27.68 0.46
N ALA A 384 -5.18 26.80 -0.36
CA ALA A 384 -5.62 25.42 -0.52
C ALA A 384 -5.58 24.64 0.81
N GLY A 385 -4.57 24.88 1.65
CA GLY A 385 -4.48 24.33 3.00
C GLY A 385 -5.64 24.78 3.90
N LYS A 386 -5.92 26.10 3.93
CA LYS A 386 -7.06 26.65 4.69
C LYS A 386 -8.41 26.12 4.22
N GLU A 387 -8.56 25.94 2.91
CA GLU A 387 -9.77 25.38 2.29
C GLU A 387 -9.84 23.85 2.41
N ARG A 388 -8.80 23.21 2.95
CA ARG A 388 -8.61 21.75 3.01
C ARG A 388 -8.83 21.09 1.65
N ALA A 389 -8.35 21.73 0.58
CA ALA A 389 -8.66 21.37 -0.79
C ALA A 389 -8.32 19.91 -1.10
N VAL A 390 -7.11 19.44 -0.76
CA VAL A 390 -6.69 18.04 -0.94
C VAL A 390 -7.65 17.09 -0.22
N ALA A 391 -7.89 17.29 1.08
CA ALA A 391 -8.81 16.45 1.85
C ALA A 391 -10.24 16.43 1.28
N ARG A 392 -10.70 17.53 0.70
CA ARG A 392 -12.01 17.62 0.03
C ARG A 392 -12.03 16.84 -1.29
N ILE A 393 -10.96 16.86 -2.07
CA ILE A 393 -10.79 16.01 -3.27
C ILE A 393 -10.92 14.54 -2.90
N TRP A 394 -10.16 14.09 -1.89
CA TRP A 394 -10.13 12.69 -1.45
C TRP A 394 -11.46 12.23 -0.82
N ARG A 395 -12.17 13.12 -0.11
CA ARG A 395 -13.55 12.86 0.35
C ARG A 395 -14.61 12.99 -0.75
N ARG A 396 -14.19 13.21 -2.00
CA ARG A 396 -15.06 13.38 -3.16
C ARG A 396 -16.08 14.53 -3.00
N ASP A 397 -15.69 15.57 -2.27
CA ASP A 397 -16.53 16.73 -2.00
C ASP A 397 -16.62 17.62 -3.25
N HIS A 398 -17.69 17.43 -4.02
CA HIS A 398 -17.96 18.19 -5.24
C HIS A 398 -18.04 19.71 -5.00
N THR A 399 -18.39 20.14 -3.78
CA THR A 399 -18.53 21.56 -3.42
C THR A 399 -17.20 22.32 -3.45
N LEU A 400 -16.07 21.60 -3.56
CA LEU A 400 -14.77 22.21 -3.84
C LEU A 400 -14.75 22.93 -5.19
N TRP A 401 -15.38 22.34 -6.19
CA TRP A 401 -15.43 22.91 -7.54
C TRP A 401 -16.69 23.72 -7.77
N LYS A 402 -17.85 23.18 -7.41
CA LYS A 402 -19.16 23.83 -7.61
C LYS A 402 -20.19 23.33 -6.61
N PRO A 403 -21.16 24.17 -6.17
CA PRO A 403 -22.29 23.73 -5.36
C PRO A 403 -23.11 22.59 -6.00
N ASP A 404 -23.19 22.56 -7.33
CA ASP A 404 -23.74 21.50 -8.20
C ASP A 404 -22.89 21.39 -9.48
N PRO A 405 -22.76 20.22 -10.15
CA PRO A 405 -23.50 18.95 -9.97
C PRO A 405 -22.81 17.92 -9.06
N THR A 406 -23.60 17.03 -8.45
CA THR A 406 -23.16 15.90 -7.60
C THR A 406 -22.47 14.78 -8.36
N GLU A 407 -22.55 14.75 -9.69
CA GLU A 407 -21.89 13.74 -10.54
C GLU A 407 -20.37 13.68 -10.36
N ILE A 408 -19.74 14.71 -9.78
CA ILE A 408 -18.31 14.71 -9.47
C ILE A 408 -18.00 13.71 -8.35
N THR A 409 -18.91 13.54 -7.39
CA THR A 409 -18.77 12.58 -6.28
C THR A 409 -18.57 11.16 -6.80
N ASP A 410 -19.19 10.84 -7.94
CA ASP A 410 -19.15 9.52 -8.61
C ASP A 410 -18.13 9.46 -9.77
N ARG A 411 -17.09 10.32 -9.75
CA ARG A 411 -16.05 10.35 -10.80
C ARG A 411 -14.62 10.34 -10.26
N LEU A 412 -14.46 10.19 -8.96
CA LEU A 412 -13.18 10.28 -8.24
C LEU A 412 -12.69 8.91 -7.72
N GLY A 413 -13.28 7.80 -8.16
CA GLY A 413 -12.84 6.44 -7.80
C GLY A 413 -11.39 6.12 -8.20
N TRP A 414 -10.83 6.86 -9.16
CA TRP A 414 -9.44 6.71 -9.59
C TRP A 414 -8.40 7.02 -8.50
N LEU A 415 -8.78 7.74 -7.44
CA LEU A 415 -7.88 8.06 -6.32
C LEU A 415 -7.48 6.83 -5.51
N THR A 416 -8.33 5.80 -5.49
CA THR A 416 -8.17 4.61 -4.63
C THR A 416 -8.25 3.31 -5.43
N VAL A 417 -8.29 3.38 -6.76
CA VAL A 417 -8.51 2.20 -7.60
C VAL A 417 -7.35 1.21 -7.51
N MET A 418 -6.13 1.70 -7.29
CA MET A 418 -4.91 0.89 -7.23
C MET A 418 -4.99 -0.22 -6.17
N ASP A 419 -5.49 0.08 -4.96
CA ASP A 419 -5.64 -0.90 -3.87
C ASP A 419 -6.42 -2.13 -4.34
N THR A 420 -7.54 -1.89 -5.02
CA THR A 420 -8.40 -2.97 -5.54
C THR A 420 -7.80 -3.68 -6.75
N MET A 421 -7.01 -2.98 -7.57
CA MET A 421 -6.45 -3.55 -8.80
C MET A 421 -5.20 -4.39 -8.54
N ILE A 422 -4.42 -4.08 -7.50
CA ILE A 422 -3.28 -4.90 -7.07
C ILE A 422 -3.73 -6.34 -6.78
N GLU A 423 -4.88 -6.49 -6.11
CA GLU A 423 -5.46 -7.81 -5.83
C GLU A 423 -5.89 -8.57 -7.09
N GLN A 424 -6.17 -7.86 -8.19
CA GLN A 424 -6.61 -8.44 -9.47
C GLN A 424 -5.45 -8.87 -10.37
N VAL A 425 -4.22 -8.41 -10.11
CA VAL A 425 -3.07 -8.66 -11.01
C VAL A 425 -2.86 -10.15 -11.30
N PRO A 426 -2.87 -11.07 -10.32
CA PRO A 426 -2.70 -12.50 -10.61
C PRO A 426 -3.77 -13.07 -11.56
N ASP A 427 -5.03 -12.64 -11.43
CA ASP A 427 -6.12 -13.06 -12.34
C ASP A 427 -5.89 -12.50 -13.75
N LEU A 428 -5.54 -11.22 -13.87
CA LEU A 428 -5.28 -10.55 -15.14
C LEU A 428 -4.11 -11.18 -15.90
N GLU A 429 -3.01 -11.46 -15.21
CA GLU A 429 -1.86 -12.15 -15.81
C GLU A 429 -2.20 -13.58 -16.21
N SER A 430 -2.92 -14.32 -15.36
CA SER A 430 -3.36 -15.67 -15.66
C SER A 430 -4.26 -15.70 -16.91
N PHE A 431 -5.20 -14.75 -16.99
CA PHE A 431 -6.07 -14.54 -18.14
C PHE A 431 -5.26 -14.28 -19.43
N ALA A 432 -4.30 -13.36 -19.39
CA ALA A 432 -3.46 -13.04 -20.54
C ALA A 432 -2.59 -14.22 -20.98
N LYS A 433 -1.95 -14.92 -20.03
CA LYS A 433 -1.16 -16.14 -20.30
C LYS A 433 -2.03 -17.23 -20.93
N LYS A 434 -3.27 -17.39 -20.44
CA LYS A 434 -4.22 -18.36 -20.99
C LYS A 434 -4.62 -18.00 -22.42
N ALA A 435 -4.94 -16.73 -22.69
CA ALA A 435 -5.25 -16.25 -24.03
C ALA A 435 -4.13 -16.54 -25.04
N ALA A 436 -2.87 -16.24 -24.67
CA ALA A 436 -1.71 -16.56 -25.50
C ALA A 436 -1.54 -18.08 -25.72
N SER A 437 -1.74 -18.88 -24.66
CA SER A 437 -1.64 -20.35 -24.75
C SER A 437 -2.73 -20.99 -25.63
N ASP A 438 -3.86 -20.31 -25.78
CA ASP A 438 -4.97 -20.74 -26.64
C ASP A 438 -4.74 -20.40 -28.12
N GLY A 439 -3.60 -19.78 -28.46
CA GLY A 439 -3.19 -19.49 -29.84
C GLY A 439 -3.42 -18.05 -30.29
N LEU A 440 -3.98 -17.19 -29.43
CA LEU A 440 -4.19 -15.78 -29.74
C LEU A 440 -2.85 -15.02 -29.76
N ARG A 441 -2.67 -14.18 -30.78
CA ARG A 441 -1.43 -13.42 -31.03
C ARG A 441 -1.62 -11.91 -31.02
N THR A 442 -2.82 -11.45 -31.32
CA THR A 442 -3.14 -10.01 -31.39
C THR A 442 -4.42 -9.72 -30.64
N ALA A 443 -4.45 -8.63 -29.88
CA ALA A 443 -5.64 -8.05 -29.30
C ALA A 443 -5.99 -6.75 -30.04
N VAL A 444 -7.19 -6.69 -30.62
CA VAL A 444 -7.76 -5.47 -31.19
C VAL A 444 -8.66 -4.83 -30.15
N LEU A 445 -8.22 -3.70 -29.59
CA LEU A 445 -9.02 -2.93 -28.67
C LEU A 445 -9.96 -2.00 -29.43
N CYS A 446 -11.25 -2.26 -29.32
CA CYS A 446 -12.33 -1.43 -29.84
C CYS A 446 -12.82 -0.52 -28.71
N GLY A 447 -12.34 0.73 -28.67
CA GLY A 447 -12.65 1.72 -27.64
C GLY A 447 -12.61 3.13 -28.21
N MET A 448 -13.09 4.12 -27.45
CA MET A 448 -13.08 5.53 -27.85
C MET A 448 -12.59 6.41 -26.71
N GLY A 449 -11.66 7.33 -27.01
CA GLY A 449 -11.12 8.31 -26.06
C GLY A 449 -10.47 7.68 -24.83
N GLY A 450 -11.13 7.78 -23.67
CA GLY A 450 -10.56 7.32 -22.40
C GLY A 450 -10.33 5.80 -22.32
N SER A 451 -11.09 5.01 -23.09
CA SER A 451 -10.92 3.55 -23.13
C SER A 451 -9.84 3.05 -24.09
N SER A 452 -9.22 3.95 -24.87
CA SER A 452 -8.25 3.63 -25.93
C SER A 452 -6.88 4.29 -25.72
N LEU A 453 -6.83 5.54 -25.28
CA LEU A 453 -5.58 6.30 -25.22
C LEU A 453 -4.59 5.75 -24.19
N ALA A 454 -5.01 5.46 -22.96
CA ALA A 454 -4.10 4.88 -21.97
C ALA A 454 -3.56 3.48 -22.40
N PRO A 455 -4.39 2.56 -22.91
CA PRO A 455 -3.90 1.34 -23.56
C PRO A 455 -2.88 1.57 -24.68
N GLU A 456 -3.09 2.57 -25.55
CA GLU A 456 -2.15 2.94 -26.60
C GLU A 456 -0.81 3.43 -26.01
N VAL A 457 -0.85 4.23 -24.95
CA VAL A 457 0.37 4.67 -24.23
C VAL A 457 1.14 3.47 -23.71
N PHE A 458 0.47 2.52 -23.05
CA PHE A 458 1.12 1.32 -22.53
C PHE A 458 1.72 0.47 -23.64
N ALA A 459 0.97 0.22 -24.72
CA ALA A 459 1.47 -0.56 -25.85
C ALA A 459 2.70 0.08 -26.51
N ARG A 460 2.71 1.41 -26.71
CA ARG A 460 3.85 2.11 -27.31
C ARG A 460 5.06 2.23 -26.38
N THR A 461 4.83 2.29 -25.07
CA THR A 461 5.90 2.47 -24.07
C THR A 461 6.57 1.14 -23.73
N PHE A 462 5.78 0.10 -23.46
CA PHE A 462 6.30 -1.20 -23.02
C PHE A 462 6.53 -2.17 -24.17
N GLY A 463 5.78 -2.04 -25.27
CA GLY A 463 5.72 -3.05 -26.32
C GLY A 463 5.05 -4.35 -25.85
N ALA A 464 5.02 -5.35 -26.71
CA ALA A 464 4.62 -6.70 -26.34
C ALA A 464 5.81 -7.49 -25.79
N ALA A 465 5.63 -8.08 -24.61
CA ALA A 465 6.60 -9.00 -24.03
C ALA A 465 6.69 -10.32 -24.84
N ASP A 466 7.81 -11.04 -24.70
CA ASP A 466 8.00 -12.31 -25.38
C ASP A 466 6.88 -13.32 -25.02
N GLY A 467 6.09 -13.71 -26.02
CA GLY A 467 4.99 -14.67 -25.86
C GLY A 467 3.66 -14.04 -25.41
N ALA A 468 3.60 -12.73 -25.24
CA ALA A 468 2.36 -11.97 -25.04
C ALA A 468 1.67 -11.65 -26.38
N LEU A 469 0.50 -11.00 -26.32
CA LEU A 469 -0.22 -10.54 -27.51
C LEU A 469 0.29 -9.15 -27.92
N GLU A 470 0.26 -8.88 -29.22
CA GLU A 470 0.38 -7.52 -29.75
C GLU A 470 -0.93 -6.76 -29.54
N LEU A 471 -0.89 -5.46 -29.23
CA LEU A 471 -2.09 -4.63 -29.09
C LEU A 471 -2.26 -3.71 -30.29
N VAL A 472 -3.45 -3.73 -30.89
CA VAL A 472 -3.88 -2.79 -31.92
C VAL A 472 -5.09 -2.01 -31.40
N VAL A 473 -4.94 -0.70 -31.20
CA VAL A 473 -6.05 0.16 -30.76
C VAL A 473 -6.81 0.69 -31.98
N LEU A 474 -8.12 0.44 -31.99
CA LEU A 474 -9.05 0.91 -33.02
C LEU A 474 -10.01 1.96 -32.43
N ASP A 475 -9.51 3.19 -32.34
CA ASP A 475 -10.22 4.41 -31.90
C ASP A 475 -10.53 5.33 -33.09
N THR A 476 -11.12 4.77 -34.14
CA THR A 476 -11.48 5.54 -35.34
C THR A 476 -12.59 4.85 -36.12
N THR A 477 -13.47 5.64 -36.72
CA THR A 477 -14.48 5.20 -37.68
C THR A 477 -14.01 5.34 -39.13
N HIS A 478 -12.75 5.71 -39.36
CA HIS A 478 -12.22 5.90 -40.71
C HIS A 478 -12.19 4.55 -41.45
N PRO A 479 -12.91 4.40 -42.59
CA PRO A 479 -13.14 3.10 -43.21
C PRO A 479 -11.85 2.41 -43.66
N ALA A 480 -10.85 3.15 -44.14
CA ALA A 480 -9.56 2.56 -44.53
C ALA A 480 -8.76 2.03 -43.33
N ALA A 481 -8.90 2.64 -42.14
CA ALA A 481 -8.20 2.17 -40.94
C ALA A 481 -8.84 0.89 -40.42
N VAL A 482 -10.18 0.84 -40.39
CA VAL A 482 -10.94 -0.37 -40.04
C VAL A 482 -10.65 -1.50 -41.04
N ALA A 483 -10.67 -1.21 -42.35
CA ALA A 483 -10.37 -2.19 -43.40
C ALA A 483 -8.95 -2.77 -43.25
N ARG A 484 -7.95 -1.93 -42.95
CA ARG A 484 -6.58 -2.38 -42.71
C ARG A 484 -6.50 -3.41 -41.58
N VAL A 485 -7.07 -3.09 -40.41
CA VAL A 485 -7.11 -4.03 -39.27
C VAL A 485 -7.85 -5.32 -39.64
N THR A 486 -8.92 -5.18 -40.42
CA THR A 486 -9.79 -6.29 -40.85
C THR A 486 -9.13 -7.24 -41.86
N GLU A 487 -8.22 -6.74 -42.69
CA GLU A 487 -7.56 -7.48 -43.77
C GLU A 487 -6.19 -8.02 -43.36
N GLU A 488 -5.47 -7.31 -42.48
CA GLU A 488 -4.11 -7.67 -42.06
C GLU A 488 -4.06 -8.70 -40.94
N LEU A 489 -5.10 -8.78 -40.09
CA LEU A 489 -5.10 -9.64 -38.92
C LEU A 489 -5.86 -10.96 -39.14
N PRO A 490 -5.24 -12.12 -38.86
CA PRO A 490 -5.87 -13.43 -38.95
C PRO A 490 -6.98 -13.57 -37.89
N PRO A 491 -8.26 -13.79 -38.28
CA PRO A 491 -9.37 -13.80 -37.33
C PRO A 491 -9.29 -14.90 -36.26
N ASP A 492 -8.65 -16.02 -36.58
CA ASP A 492 -8.44 -17.20 -35.72
C ASP A 492 -7.31 -17.02 -34.69
N GLU A 493 -6.46 -16.01 -34.86
CA GLU A 493 -5.42 -15.66 -33.87
C GLU A 493 -5.69 -14.29 -33.21
N THR A 494 -6.85 -13.68 -33.47
CA THR A 494 -7.18 -12.32 -33.00
C THR A 494 -8.22 -12.35 -31.89
N MET A 495 -7.95 -11.63 -30.80
CA MET A 495 -8.89 -11.27 -29.75
C MET A 495 -9.46 -9.88 -30.01
N TYR A 496 -10.76 -9.69 -29.80
CA TYR A 496 -11.43 -8.39 -29.87
C TYR A 496 -11.85 -7.93 -28.47
N VAL A 497 -11.22 -6.87 -27.98
CA VAL A 497 -11.51 -6.28 -26.67
C VAL A 497 -12.49 -5.12 -26.86
N ILE A 498 -13.74 -5.32 -26.48
CA ILE A 498 -14.83 -4.34 -26.61
C ILE A 498 -14.89 -3.51 -25.33
N ALA A 499 -14.39 -2.27 -25.39
CA ALA A 499 -14.16 -1.42 -24.22
C ALA A 499 -15.06 -0.17 -24.24
N SER A 500 -16.16 -0.23 -23.51
CA SER A 500 -17.16 0.85 -23.44
C SER A 500 -17.76 0.97 -22.06
N LYS A 501 -17.51 2.07 -21.35
CA LYS A 501 -18.03 2.33 -20.00
C LYS A 501 -19.55 2.18 -19.93
N SER A 502 -20.27 2.85 -20.84
CA SER A 502 -21.74 2.84 -20.87
C SER A 502 -22.33 1.58 -21.54
N GLY A 503 -21.51 0.81 -22.26
CA GLY A 503 -21.97 -0.24 -23.18
C GLY A 503 -22.80 0.26 -24.37
N THR A 504 -22.88 1.59 -24.60
CA THR A 504 -23.75 2.20 -25.63
C THR A 504 -23.00 3.02 -26.68
N THR A 505 -21.68 3.20 -26.54
CA THR A 505 -20.84 3.91 -27.51
C THR A 505 -21.00 3.33 -28.91
N LEU A 506 -21.49 4.15 -29.85
CA LEU A 506 -21.92 3.71 -31.18
C LEU A 506 -20.74 3.18 -32.00
N GLU A 507 -19.61 3.85 -31.95
CA GLU A 507 -18.39 3.48 -32.66
C GLU A 507 -17.88 2.11 -32.18
N THR A 508 -17.73 1.94 -30.86
CA THR A 508 -17.33 0.67 -30.25
C THR A 508 -18.29 -0.47 -30.60
N ASN A 509 -19.60 -0.22 -30.54
CA ASN A 509 -20.61 -1.22 -30.87
C ASN A 509 -20.59 -1.58 -32.36
N SER A 510 -20.30 -0.60 -33.24
CA SER A 510 -20.14 -0.84 -34.68
C SER A 510 -18.92 -1.72 -34.97
N HIS A 511 -17.79 -1.49 -34.29
CA HIS A 511 -16.62 -2.35 -34.39
C HIS A 511 -16.91 -3.77 -33.90
N MET A 512 -17.60 -3.90 -32.76
CA MET A 512 -17.99 -5.21 -32.23
C MET A 512 -18.87 -5.98 -33.23
N GLU A 513 -19.91 -5.36 -33.79
CA GLU A 513 -20.79 -6.02 -34.77
C GLU A 513 -20.03 -6.37 -36.06
N HIS A 514 -19.12 -5.51 -36.51
CA HIS A 514 -18.27 -5.76 -37.67
C HIS A 514 -17.38 -6.99 -37.49
N PHE A 515 -16.69 -7.10 -36.34
CA PHE A 515 -15.82 -8.25 -36.07
C PHE A 515 -16.63 -9.50 -35.70
N TRP A 516 -17.76 -9.38 -35.01
CA TRP A 516 -18.66 -10.49 -34.71
C TRP A 516 -19.21 -11.15 -35.97
N ALA A 517 -19.55 -10.36 -36.99
CA ALA A 517 -20.00 -10.88 -38.28
C ALA A 517 -18.95 -11.75 -39.00
N ARG A 518 -17.67 -11.59 -38.66
CA ARG A 518 -16.53 -12.33 -39.26
C ARG A 518 -16.06 -13.48 -38.39
N THR A 519 -16.08 -13.28 -37.07
CA THR A 519 -15.71 -14.27 -36.05
C THR A 519 -16.86 -14.43 -35.06
N PRO A 520 -17.94 -15.15 -35.40
CA PRO A 520 -19.09 -15.33 -34.53
C PRO A 520 -18.83 -16.38 -33.43
N ASP A 521 -17.72 -16.22 -32.70
CA ASP A 521 -17.29 -17.07 -31.59
C ASP A 521 -16.86 -16.18 -30.41
N GLY A 522 -17.62 -16.27 -29.31
CA GLY A 522 -17.35 -15.53 -28.09
C GLY A 522 -15.97 -15.80 -27.47
N SER A 523 -15.33 -16.93 -27.79
CA SER A 523 -13.97 -17.24 -27.33
C SER A 523 -12.91 -16.23 -27.81
N HIS A 524 -13.22 -15.46 -28.85
CA HIS A 524 -12.39 -14.38 -29.39
C HIS A 524 -12.73 -13.00 -28.82
N PHE A 525 -13.75 -12.86 -27.97
CA PHE A 525 -14.25 -11.56 -27.53
C PHE A 525 -14.12 -11.39 -26.02
N VAL A 526 -13.78 -10.17 -25.62
CA VAL A 526 -13.72 -9.71 -24.23
C VAL A 526 -14.52 -8.43 -24.13
N ALA A 527 -15.28 -8.26 -23.06
CA ALA A 527 -15.95 -6.99 -22.77
C ALA A 527 -15.32 -6.33 -21.53
N ILE A 528 -15.08 -5.02 -21.61
CA ILE A 528 -14.73 -4.17 -20.46
C ILE A 528 -15.80 -3.06 -20.39
N THR A 529 -16.58 -3.06 -19.31
CA THR A 529 -17.78 -2.20 -19.19
C THR A 529 -18.16 -2.00 -17.74
N ASP A 530 -19.05 -1.07 -17.43
CA ASP A 530 -19.60 -0.93 -16.09
C ASP A 530 -20.68 -2.00 -15.81
N PRO A 531 -20.96 -2.32 -14.53
CA PRO A 531 -22.03 -3.22 -14.13
C PRO A 531 -23.40 -2.78 -14.66
N GLY A 532 -24.21 -3.76 -15.09
CA GLY A 532 -25.59 -3.56 -15.52
C GLY A 532 -25.76 -2.97 -16.93
N THR A 533 -24.68 -2.86 -17.70
CA THR A 533 -24.70 -2.24 -19.03
C THR A 533 -25.26 -3.18 -20.11
N PRO A 534 -25.77 -2.64 -21.24
CA PRO A 534 -26.18 -3.47 -22.38
C PRO A 534 -25.04 -4.34 -22.93
N LEU A 535 -23.80 -3.85 -22.89
CA LEU A 535 -22.62 -4.61 -23.32
C LEU A 535 -22.35 -5.80 -22.39
N GLU A 536 -22.50 -5.66 -21.07
CA GLU A 536 -22.39 -6.81 -20.15
C GLU A 536 -23.39 -7.89 -20.53
N LYS A 537 -24.67 -7.51 -20.69
CA LYS A 537 -25.73 -8.46 -21.01
C LYS A 537 -25.44 -9.17 -22.33
N LEU A 538 -25.09 -8.42 -23.37
CA LEU A 538 -24.80 -8.95 -24.68
C LEU A 538 -23.58 -9.87 -24.68
N ALA A 539 -22.51 -9.50 -23.97
CA ALA A 539 -21.30 -10.31 -23.87
C ALA A 539 -21.59 -11.66 -23.20
N ARG A 540 -22.47 -11.68 -22.18
CA ARG A 540 -22.95 -12.93 -21.56
C ARG A 540 -23.81 -13.76 -22.51
N GLU A 541 -24.74 -13.12 -23.23
CA GLU A 541 -25.60 -13.78 -24.24
C GLU A 541 -24.77 -14.41 -25.38
N ARG A 542 -23.67 -13.73 -25.77
CA ARG A 542 -22.74 -14.16 -26.83
C ARG A 542 -21.59 -15.03 -26.32
N SER A 543 -21.60 -15.42 -25.04
CA SER A 543 -20.57 -16.25 -24.42
C SER A 543 -19.14 -15.72 -24.64
N PHE A 544 -18.96 -14.40 -24.49
CA PHE A 544 -17.63 -13.80 -24.55
C PHE A 544 -16.70 -14.47 -23.54
N ARG A 545 -15.43 -14.65 -23.94
CA ARG A 545 -14.39 -15.30 -23.14
C ARG A 545 -14.33 -14.75 -21.72
N ARG A 546 -14.48 -13.44 -21.57
CA ARG A 546 -14.51 -12.77 -20.26
C ARG A 546 -15.28 -11.45 -20.34
N VAL A 547 -15.95 -11.13 -19.23
CA VAL A 547 -16.55 -9.82 -18.98
C VAL A 547 -15.88 -9.23 -17.76
N PHE A 548 -15.22 -8.10 -17.94
CA PHE A 548 -14.56 -7.32 -16.88
C PHE A 548 -15.47 -6.16 -16.49
N LEU A 549 -15.92 -6.16 -15.24
CA LEU A 549 -16.80 -5.12 -14.69
C LEU A 549 -15.97 -4.07 -13.98
N ASN A 550 -15.93 -2.86 -14.55
CA ASN A 550 -15.14 -1.76 -14.04
C ASN A 550 -15.89 -0.99 -12.94
N PRO A 551 -15.20 -0.42 -11.93
CA PRO A 551 -15.85 0.47 -10.96
C PRO A 551 -16.55 1.65 -11.67
N PRO A 552 -17.86 1.86 -11.46
CA PRO A 552 -18.63 2.87 -12.19
C PRO A 552 -18.29 4.30 -11.78
N ASP A 553 -17.67 4.48 -10.61
CA ASP A 553 -17.32 5.77 -10.00
C ASP A 553 -16.02 6.39 -10.58
N ILE A 554 -15.50 5.83 -11.68
CA ILE A 554 -14.29 6.28 -12.36
C ILE A 554 -14.64 7.00 -13.67
N GLY A 555 -14.23 8.26 -13.82
CA GLY A 555 -14.38 8.97 -15.08
C GLY A 555 -13.54 8.33 -16.20
N GLY A 556 -14.08 8.22 -17.42
CA GLY A 556 -13.44 7.45 -18.51
C GLY A 556 -12.00 7.86 -18.86
N ARG A 557 -11.64 9.15 -18.83
CA ARG A 557 -10.24 9.58 -19.07
C ARG A 557 -9.29 9.28 -17.90
N TYR A 558 -9.83 8.96 -16.73
CA TYR A 558 -9.10 8.60 -15.51
C TYR A 558 -9.06 7.08 -15.26
N SER A 559 -9.50 6.25 -16.22
CA SER A 559 -9.56 4.78 -16.08
C SER A 559 -8.26 4.06 -16.48
N ALA A 560 -7.15 4.79 -16.62
CA ALA A 560 -5.86 4.24 -17.04
C ALA A 560 -5.35 3.12 -16.10
N LEU A 561 -5.62 3.26 -14.80
CA LEU A 561 -5.21 2.30 -13.76
C LEU A 561 -6.35 1.39 -13.32
N SER A 562 -7.47 1.36 -14.04
CA SER A 562 -8.56 0.41 -13.82
C SER A 562 -8.54 -0.69 -14.88
N LEU A 563 -9.55 -1.56 -14.90
CA LEU A 563 -9.62 -2.66 -15.87
C LEU A 563 -9.56 -2.20 -17.34
N PHE A 564 -9.97 -0.96 -17.64
CA PHE A 564 -9.84 -0.38 -18.98
C PHE A 564 -8.40 -0.25 -19.46
N GLY A 565 -7.46 0.09 -18.58
CA GLY A 565 -6.03 0.13 -18.92
C GLY A 565 -5.30 -1.16 -18.60
N LEU A 566 -5.64 -1.83 -17.50
CA LEU A 566 -4.91 -2.99 -17.01
C LEU A 566 -5.18 -4.27 -17.78
N VAL A 567 -6.39 -4.48 -18.33
CA VAL A 567 -6.66 -5.67 -19.17
C VAL A 567 -5.80 -5.62 -20.45
N PRO A 568 -5.78 -4.52 -21.23
CA PRO A 568 -4.87 -4.40 -22.37
C PRO A 568 -3.39 -4.48 -21.98
N ALA A 569 -3.00 -3.87 -20.86
CA ALA A 569 -1.63 -3.96 -20.35
C ALA A 569 -1.23 -5.40 -19.98
N ALA A 570 -2.13 -6.19 -19.41
CA ALA A 570 -1.91 -7.61 -19.13
C ALA A 570 -1.68 -8.40 -20.42
N LEU A 571 -2.49 -8.14 -21.45
CA LEU A 571 -2.43 -8.85 -22.74
C LEU A 571 -1.09 -8.65 -23.44
N ILE A 572 -0.46 -7.48 -23.31
CA ILE A 572 0.90 -7.20 -23.84
C ILE A 572 2.01 -7.65 -22.89
N GLY A 573 1.69 -8.15 -21.69
CA GLY A 573 2.68 -8.57 -20.70
C GLY A 573 3.41 -7.41 -20.01
N ALA A 574 2.77 -6.25 -19.87
CA ALA A 574 3.33 -5.12 -19.13
C ALA A 574 3.47 -5.43 -17.63
N PRO A 575 4.44 -4.83 -16.91
CA PRO A 575 4.67 -5.09 -15.49
C PRO A 575 3.60 -4.42 -14.62
N LEU A 576 2.44 -5.08 -14.46
CA LEU A 576 1.27 -4.47 -13.82
C LEU A 576 1.50 -4.09 -12.35
N LEU A 577 2.16 -4.96 -11.57
CA LEU A 577 2.46 -4.67 -10.17
C LEU A 577 3.37 -3.44 -10.06
N GLU A 578 4.44 -3.37 -10.84
CA GLU A 578 5.36 -2.21 -10.83
C GLU A 578 4.62 -0.91 -11.23
N LEU A 579 3.74 -0.98 -12.23
CA LEU A 579 2.92 0.16 -12.65
C LEU A 579 1.97 0.63 -11.54
N LEU A 580 1.28 -0.30 -10.88
CA LEU A 580 0.33 -0.01 -9.81
C LEU A 580 1.03 0.45 -8.53
N ASP A 581 2.18 -0.12 -8.20
CA ASP A 581 3.01 0.29 -7.06
C ASP A 581 3.50 1.72 -7.26
N ALA A 582 4.05 2.05 -8.44
CA ALA A 582 4.48 3.42 -8.74
C ALA A 582 3.32 4.44 -8.74
N ALA A 583 2.12 4.02 -9.17
CA ALA A 583 0.94 4.87 -9.08
C ALA A 583 0.47 5.05 -7.63
N GLN A 584 0.52 4.00 -6.83
CA GLN A 584 0.22 4.03 -5.41
C GLN A 584 1.19 4.95 -4.69
N GLU A 585 2.49 4.90 -5.00
CA GLU A 585 3.51 5.82 -4.47
C GLU A 585 3.13 7.29 -4.68
N MET A 586 2.70 7.66 -5.89
CA MET A 586 2.29 9.03 -6.20
C MET A 586 0.97 9.41 -5.51
N ALA A 587 0.00 8.50 -5.44
CA ALA A 587 -1.25 8.72 -4.72
C ALA A 587 -0.99 8.97 -3.23
N CYS A 588 -0.13 8.14 -2.64
CA CYS A 588 0.40 8.23 -1.30
C CYS A 588 1.12 9.55 -1.01
N ALA A 589 1.88 10.10 -1.96
CA ALA A 589 2.51 11.42 -1.84
C ALA A 589 1.48 12.57 -1.94
N CYS A 590 0.36 12.33 -2.62
CA CYS A 590 -0.73 13.28 -2.79
C CYS A 590 -1.83 13.17 -1.71
N ASP A 591 -1.64 12.34 -0.70
CA ASP A 591 -2.63 12.01 0.34
C ASP A 591 -3.01 13.23 1.22
N PRO A 592 -4.24 13.31 1.79
CA PRO A 592 -4.64 14.37 2.71
C PRO A 592 -3.89 14.45 4.04
N ALA A 593 -3.13 13.43 4.40
CA ALA A 593 -2.21 13.48 5.52
C ALA A 593 -0.99 14.33 5.14
N VAL A 594 -0.47 14.25 3.91
CA VAL A 594 0.71 15.03 3.52
C VAL A 594 0.41 16.54 3.62
N PRO A 595 1.25 17.33 4.33
CA PRO A 595 1.12 18.79 4.36
C PRO A 595 0.97 19.35 2.96
N VAL A 596 0.06 20.32 2.76
CA VAL A 596 -0.28 20.79 1.40
C VAL A 596 0.92 21.44 0.70
N GLU A 597 1.88 21.95 1.47
CA GLU A 597 3.14 22.52 1.02
C GLU A 597 4.12 21.46 0.47
N GLU A 598 4.01 20.22 0.95
CA GLU A 598 4.83 19.08 0.54
C GLU A 598 4.11 18.18 -0.47
N ASN A 599 2.81 18.40 -0.69
CA ASN A 599 1.98 17.60 -1.59
C ASN A 599 2.29 17.95 -3.07
N PRO A 600 2.89 17.02 -3.85
CA PRO A 600 3.35 17.31 -5.21
C PRO A 600 2.18 17.58 -6.17
N GLY A 601 1.03 16.92 -5.98
CA GLY A 601 -0.17 17.16 -6.78
C GLY A 601 -0.75 18.55 -6.52
N ALA A 602 -0.81 18.99 -5.26
CA ALA A 602 -1.25 20.33 -4.90
C ALA A 602 -0.31 21.40 -5.45
N TRP A 603 1.01 21.21 -5.28
CA TRP A 603 2.02 22.12 -5.79
C TRP A 603 1.96 22.25 -7.32
N LEU A 604 1.92 21.13 -8.05
CA LEU A 604 1.86 21.14 -9.51
C LEU A 604 0.57 21.81 -10.01
N GLY A 605 -0.57 21.52 -9.38
CA GLY A 605 -1.84 22.16 -9.70
C GLY A 605 -1.83 23.67 -9.44
N ALA A 606 -1.23 24.12 -8.34
CA ALA A 606 -1.07 25.54 -8.03
C ALA A 606 -0.13 26.24 -9.03
N ALA A 607 1.00 25.61 -9.37
CA ALA A 607 1.96 26.14 -10.34
C ALA A 607 1.32 26.34 -11.72
N ILE A 608 0.64 25.31 -12.25
CA ILE A 608 -0.04 25.39 -13.54
C ILE A 608 -1.19 26.40 -13.48
N GLY A 609 -1.99 26.39 -12.41
CA GLY A 609 -3.14 27.29 -12.24
C GLY A 609 -2.75 28.76 -12.15
N GLU A 610 -1.75 29.11 -11.34
CA GLU A 610 -1.28 30.49 -11.19
C GLU A 610 -0.50 30.96 -12.43
N ALA A 611 0.23 30.07 -13.11
CA ALA A 611 0.82 30.38 -14.42
C ALA A 611 -0.27 30.79 -15.43
N ALA A 612 -1.34 30.01 -15.55
CA ALA A 612 -2.45 30.32 -16.45
C ALA A 612 -3.13 31.66 -16.09
N ARG A 613 -3.32 31.93 -14.79
CA ARG A 613 -3.85 33.23 -14.31
C ARG A 613 -2.93 34.40 -14.63
N ALA A 614 -1.62 34.17 -14.71
CA ALA A 614 -0.63 35.14 -15.14
C ALA A 614 -0.50 35.26 -16.67
N GLY A 615 -1.37 34.60 -17.44
CA GLY A 615 -1.37 34.60 -18.90
C GLY A 615 -0.47 33.54 -19.55
N ARG A 616 0.05 32.58 -18.77
CA ARG A 616 0.82 31.42 -19.24
C ARG A 616 -0.05 30.17 -19.31
N ASP A 617 -1.03 30.17 -20.20
CA ASP A 617 -2.05 29.13 -20.34
C ASP A 617 -1.68 28.01 -21.34
N LYS A 618 -0.53 28.13 -22.03
CA LYS A 618 0.01 27.11 -22.94
C LYS A 618 1.05 26.26 -22.22
N LEU A 619 0.70 25.01 -21.97
CA LEU A 619 1.53 24.04 -21.28
C LEU A 619 2.30 23.19 -22.31
N THR A 620 3.55 23.56 -22.59
CA THR A 620 4.41 22.78 -23.49
C THR A 620 5.03 21.62 -22.72
N ILE A 621 4.72 20.39 -23.13
CA ILE A 621 5.19 19.16 -22.51
C ILE A 621 6.30 18.57 -23.37
N VAL A 622 7.47 18.43 -22.79
CA VAL A 622 8.67 17.93 -23.46
C VAL A 622 9.00 16.55 -22.90
N LEU A 623 8.95 15.54 -23.78
CA LEU A 623 9.10 14.12 -23.45
C LEU A 623 10.25 13.50 -24.26
N PRO A 624 11.03 12.58 -23.68
CA PRO A 624 11.94 11.71 -24.41
C PRO A 624 11.17 10.80 -25.37
N GLU A 625 11.82 10.38 -26.47
CA GLU A 625 11.19 9.52 -27.50
C GLU A 625 10.60 8.24 -26.90
N ALA A 626 11.28 7.64 -25.92
CA ALA A 626 10.87 6.40 -25.25
C ALA A 626 9.50 6.49 -24.54
N ILE A 627 9.05 7.69 -24.17
CA ILE A 627 7.75 7.92 -23.51
C ILE A 627 6.93 8.99 -24.24
N ALA A 628 7.20 9.24 -25.53
CA ALA A 628 6.53 10.29 -26.28
C ALA A 628 5.00 10.13 -26.34
N SER A 629 4.51 8.88 -26.38
CA SER A 629 3.08 8.54 -26.38
C SER A 629 2.35 9.01 -25.11
N PHE A 630 3.06 9.14 -23.97
CA PHE A 630 2.48 9.68 -22.74
C PHE A 630 1.87 11.07 -22.95
N GLY A 631 2.45 11.86 -23.86
CA GLY A 631 1.94 13.19 -24.20
C GLY A 631 0.51 13.16 -24.74
N ASP A 632 0.16 12.19 -25.58
CA ASP A 632 -1.18 12.05 -26.18
C ASP A 632 -2.26 11.89 -25.10
N TRP A 633 -1.96 11.11 -24.05
CA TRP A 633 -2.88 10.93 -22.92
C TRP A 633 -2.95 12.17 -22.02
N VAL A 634 -1.81 12.80 -21.71
CA VAL A 634 -1.78 14.01 -20.89
C VAL A 634 -2.48 15.18 -21.58
N GLU A 635 -2.34 15.29 -22.90
CA GLU A 635 -3.06 16.27 -23.72
C GLU A 635 -4.57 16.14 -23.51
N GLN A 636 -5.11 14.93 -23.63
CA GLN A 636 -6.52 14.65 -23.37
C GLN A 636 -6.90 15.03 -21.93
N LEU A 637 -6.13 14.55 -20.94
CA LEU A 637 -6.42 14.78 -19.53
C LEU A 637 -6.56 16.27 -19.23
N ILE A 638 -5.66 17.10 -19.75
CA ILE A 638 -5.61 18.53 -19.45
C ILE A 638 -6.64 19.30 -20.26
N ALA A 639 -6.66 19.11 -21.59
CA ALA A 639 -7.52 19.88 -22.48
C ALA A 639 -9.01 19.62 -22.18
N GLU A 640 -9.43 18.36 -22.10
CA GLU A 640 -10.84 18.01 -21.88
C GLU A 640 -11.31 18.30 -20.44
N SER A 641 -10.41 18.26 -19.46
CA SER A 641 -10.78 18.54 -18.06
C SER A 641 -10.89 20.03 -17.78
N THR A 642 -10.00 20.85 -18.35
CA THR A 642 -9.93 22.28 -18.06
C THR A 642 -10.71 23.15 -19.04
N GLY A 643 -10.93 22.66 -20.27
CA GLY A 643 -11.61 23.35 -21.38
C GLY A 643 -13.13 23.51 -21.20
N LYS A 644 -13.56 24.17 -20.13
CA LYS A 644 -14.98 24.34 -19.77
C LYS A 644 -15.26 25.77 -19.28
N ASN A 645 -16.49 26.25 -19.50
CA ASN A 645 -16.96 27.56 -19.00
C ASN A 645 -16.07 28.74 -19.44
N GLY A 646 -15.55 28.71 -20.67
CA GLY A 646 -14.66 29.76 -21.18
C GLY A 646 -13.26 29.78 -20.55
N LYS A 647 -12.90 28.74 -19.78
CA LYS A 647 -11.55 28.50 -19.27
C LYS A 647 -10.94 27.31 -20.01
N GLY A 648 -9.62 27.20 -20.00
CA GLY A 648 -8.90 26.06 -20.54
C GLY A 648 -7.40 26.28 -20.48
N LEU A 649 -6.67 25.19 -20.29
CA LEU A 649 -5.25 25.12 -20.57
C LEU A 649 -5.08 24.55 -21.97
N ILE A 650 -4.06 25.01 -22.69
CA ILE A 650 -3.69 24.50 -24.00
C ILE A 650 -2.45 23.63 -23.81
N PRO A 651 -2.58 22.31 -23.60
CA PRO A 651 -1.44 21.41 -23.66
C PRO A 651 -0.87 21.40 -25.08
N ILE A 652 0.46 21.39 -25.17
CA ILE A 652 1.18 21.35 -26.44
C ILE A 652 2.21 20.23 -26.35
N VAL A 653 1.99 19.19 -27.14
CA VAL A 653 2.80 17.97 -27.20
C VAL A 653 3.47 17.89 -28.58
N GLY A 654 4.70 17.40 -28.64
CA GLY A 654 5.41 17.19 -29.90
C GLY A 654 5.86 18.47 -30.63
N GLU A 655 5.79 19.65 -29.99
CA GLU A 655 6.30 20.90 -30.55
C GLU A 655 7.83 20.87 -30.65
N PRO A 656 8.42 21.06 -31.85
CA PRO A 656 9.87 21.17 -31.98
C PRO A 656 10.42 22.34 -31.14
N LEU A 657 11.44 22.08 -30.34
CA LEU A 657 12.02 23.09 -29.46
C LEU A 657 12.80 24.16 -30.23
N GLY A 658 12.42 25.42 -30.02
CA GLY A 658 13.08 26.61 -30.53
C GLY A 658 13.96 27.28 -29.48
N ARG A 659 14.60 28.39 -29.87
CA ARG A 659 15.30 29.27 -28.91
C ARG A 659 14.27 30.00 -28.03
N PRO A 660 14.63 30.42 -26.80
CA PRO A 660 13.69 31.09 -25.89
C PRO A 660 12.95 32.30 -26.50
N ASP A 661 13.61 33.05 -27.39
CA ASP A 661 13.05 34.21 -28.09
C ASP A 661 12.01 33.87 -29.16
N ALA A 662 11.88 32.60 -29.53
CA ALA A 662 10.82 32.13 -30.44
C ALA A 662 9.47 31.96 -29.73
N TYR A 663 9.44 31.99 -28.39
CA TYR A 663 8.23 31.76 -27.60
C TYR A 663 7.66 33.08 -27.06
N GLY A 664 6.33 33.13 -26.97
CA GLY A 664 5.62 34.19 -26.27
C GLY A 664 5.79 34.10 -24.74
N GLN A 665 5.31 35.12 -24.03
CA GLN A 665 5.25 35.13 -22.56
C GLN A 665 4.08 34.29 -22.01
N ASP A 666 3.48 33.45 -22.86
CA ASP A 666 2.28 32.65 -22.62
C ASP A 666 2.59 31.16 -22.35
N ARG A 667 3.87 30.79 -22.27
CA ARG A 667 4.31 29.39 -22.13
C ARG A 667 4.64 29.03 -20.68
N LEU A 668 4.29 27.80 -20.30
CA LEU A 668 4.85 27.03 -19.19
C LEU A 668 5.42 25.72 -19.75
N PHE A 669 6.69 25.42 -19.45
CA PHE A 669 7.34 24.19 -19.91
C PHE A 669 7.39 23.16 -18.80
N VAL A 670 7.00 21.92 -19.12
CA VAL A 670 7.19 20.75 -18.26
C VAL A 670 8.08 19.77 -19.00
N TYR A 671 9.23 19.45 -18.42
CA TYR A 671 10.20 18.53 -19.00
C TYR A 671 10.32 17.28 -18.15
N LEU A 672 10.07 16.12 -18.75
CA LEU A 672 10.35 14.82 -18.12
C LEU A 672 11.66 14.28 -18.68
N ARG A 673 12.50 13.72 -17.81
CA ARG A 673 13.78 13.12 -18.18
C ARG A 673 13.87 11.72 -17.60
N LEU A 674 14.37 10.78 -18.39
CA LEU A 674 14.75 9.46 -17.94
C LEU A 674 16.26 9.49 -17.62
N ASP A 675 16.68 8.81 -16.55
CA ASP A 675 18.07 8.88 -16.07
C ASP A 675 19.08 8.42 -17.13
N ASP A 676 20.16 9.19 -17.28
CA ASP A 676 21.01 9.26 -18.48
C ASP A 676 21.67 7.90 -18.87
N ARG A 677 21.02 7.14 -19.75
CA ARG A 677 21.70 6.34 -20.80
C ARG A 677 21.29 6.70 -22.23
N ALA A 678 20.29 7.56 -22.40
CA ALA A 678 19.88 8.06 -23.69
C ALA A 678 19.68 9.59 -23.61
N GLU A 679 20.47 10.29 -24.42
CA GLU A 679 20.25 11.68 -24.86
C GLU A 679 20.89 12.83 -24.06
N ARG A 680 21.97 13.35 -24.64
CA ARG A 680 22.49 14.70 -24.41
C ARG A 680 21.62 15.66 -25.22
N GLY A 681 20.95 16.62 -24.59
CA GLY A 681 20.26 17.63 -25.40
C GLY A 681 19.38 18.69 -24.73
N VAL A 682 19.39 18.92 -23.41
CA VAL A 682 18.54 20.00 -22.83
C VAL A 682 19.25 20.84 -21.74
N GLY A 683 20.54 20.61 -21.50
CA GLY A 683 21.25 21.19 -20.33
C GLY A 683 21.74 22.65 -20.43
N GLU A 684 21.68 23.34 -21.57
CA GLU A 684 22.40 24.63 -21.75
C GLU A 684 21.54 25.86 -22.07
N ALA A 685 20.20 25.81 -21.96
CA ALA A 685 19.36 26.96 -22.30
C ALA A 685 19.02 27.91 -21.11
N GLY A 686 19.53 27.67 -19.90
CA GLY A 686 19.06 28.34 -18.68
C GLY A 686 20.02 29.27 -17.95
N ASP A 687 21.32 29.27 -18.24
CA ASP A 687 22.29 30.06 -17.44
C ASP A 687 22.88 31.21 -18.27
N GLY A 688 22.29 32.39 -18.13
CA GLY A 688 22.74 33.61 -18.79
C GLY A 688 24.01 34.16 -18.17
N ARG A 689 25.18 33.85 -18.75
CA ARG A 689 26.41 34.64 -18.60
C ARG A 689 27.19 34.73 -19.92
N ASP A 690 27.45 35.95 -20.36
CA ASP A 690 28.41 36.34 -21.41
C ASP A 690 29.02 37.70 -20.98
N PRO A 691 30.22 38.18 -21.44
CA PRO A 691 31.19 37.60 -22.37
C PRO A 691 32.68 37.63 -21.96
N GLY A 692 33.50 36.82 -22.66
CA GLY A 692 34.97 36.83 -22.53
C GLY A 692 35.78 36.26 -23.70
N ARG A 693 35.81 36.97 -24.83
CA ARG A 693 36.87 37.08 -25.87
C ARG A 693 37.76 35.86 -26.29
N ARG A 694 37.64 35.57 -27.60
CA ARG A 694 38.70 35.34 -28.64
C ARG A 694 39.63 34.11 -28.54
N HIS A 695 39.55 33.21 -29.53
CA HIS A 695 40.41 33.28 -30.73
C HIS A 695 39.99 32.34 -31.87
N ASP A 696 40.16 32.91 -33.07
CA ASP A 696 39.96 32.43 -34.43
C ASP A 696 40.96 31.32 -34.86
N ARG A 697 40.50 30.35 -35.68
CA ARG A 697 41.24 29.71 -36.81
C ARG A 697 40.42 28.61 -37.52
N GLY A 698 39.84 28.99 -38.67
CA GLY A 698 40.00 28.35 -40.01
C GLY A 698 39.55 26.89 -40.31
N PRO A 699 39.30 26.53 -41.60
CA PRO A 699 38.20 25.62 -41.96
C PRO A 699 38.55 24.32 -42.73
N ARG A 700 37.68 23.29 -42.56
CA ARG A 700 37.28 22.20 -43.52
C ARG A 700 38.33 21.10 -43.86
N PRO A 701 37.98 19.92 -44.48
CA PRO A 701 36.72 19.51 -45.11
C PRO A 701 36.18 18.07 -44.83
N ARG A 702 34.95 17.85 -45.34
CA ARG A 702 34.20 16.59 -45.52
C ARG A 702 34.97 15.50 -46.29
N ARG A 703 34.75 14.21 -45.97
CA ARG A 703 34.74 13.08 -46.93
C ARG A 703 33.82 11.92 -46.47
N ARG A 704 33.34 11.17 -47.48
CA ARG A 704 32.22 10.22 -47.51
C ARG A 704 32.62 8.77 -47.15
N ARG A 705 31.62 8.02 -46.64
CA ARG A 705 31.26 6.59 -46.81
C ARG A 705 32.36 5.57 -47.22
N SER A 706 32.47 4.47 -46.47
CA SER A 706 32.28 3.10 -47.00
C SER A 706 32.27 2.00 -45.92
N ALA A 707 31.42 1.01 -46.18
CA ALA A 707 31.18 -0.32 -45.62
C ALA A 707 32.31 -1.13 -44.94
N ALA A 708 31.83 -2.12 -44.19
CA ALA A 708 32.40 -3.44 -43.87
C ALA A 708 33.08 -3.62 -42.51
N ARG A 709 32.35 -4.25 -41.58
CA ARG A 709 32.84 -5.42 -40.79
C ARG A 709 31.69 -6.10 -40.04
N ALA A 710 31.11 -7.08 -40.72
CA ALA A 710 30.35 -8.16 -40.10
C ALA A 710 31.25 -9.40 -40.00
N ARG A 711 30.94 -10.26 -39.02
CA ARG A 711 31.45 -11.63 -38.73
C ARG A 711 32.61 -11.72 -37.74
N ARG A 712 32.30 -12.17 -36.52
CA ARG A 712 32.55 -13.56 -36.05
C ARG A 712 32.27 -13.68 -34.56
N ALA A 713 31.28 -14.49 -34.19
CA ALA A 713 31.41 -15.55 -33.16
C ALA A 713 30.00 -16.06 -32.76
N ARG A 714 29.55 -17.14 -33.42
CA ARG A 714 28.58 -18.09 -32.88
C ARG A 714 29.09 -19.48 -33.22
N ARG A 715 28.86 -20.40 -32.27
CA ARG A 715 28.97 -21.87 -32.32
C ARG A 715 30.36 -22.44 -32.08
N LEU A 716 30.51 -23.09 -30.93
CA LEU A 716 30.79 -24.52 -30.79
C LEU A 716 30.80 -24.88 -29.29
N HIS A 717 29.77 -25.61 -28.82
CA HIS A 717 29.93 -26.95 -28.23
C HIS A 717 28.69 -27.37 -27.42
N ARG A 718 28.13 -28.51 -27.83
CA ARG A 718 27.26 -29.38 -27.04
C ARG A 718 27.80 -30.80 -27.21
N ALA A 719 27.55 -31.64 -26.19
CA ALA A 719 27.82 -33.08 -26.06
C ALA A 719 29.21 -33.41 -25.45
N ALA A 720 29.37 -34.31 -24.46
CA ALA A 720 28.47 -35.33 -23.91
C ALA A 720 28.94 -35.85 -22.52
N SER A 721 28.00 -36.53 -21.85
CA SER A 721 28.13 -37.77 -21.04
C SER A 721 28.69 -37.77 -19.60
N VAL A 722 27.78 -37.86 -18.62
CA VAL A 722 27.41 -39.07 -17.84
C VAL A 722 28.51 -40.08 -17.46
N ARG A 723 28.84 -40.19 -16.16
CA ARG A 723 28.88 -41.40 -15.28
C ARG A 723 29.59 -41.08 -13.95
N ARG A 724 28.86 -41.13 -12.83
CA ARG A 724 28.85 -42.18 -11.78
C ARG A 724 30.10 -42.26 -10.89
N SER A 725 29.80 -42.05 -9.59
CA SER A 725 29.99 -42.96 -8.45
C SER A 725 31.05 -42.64 -7.40
N ASP A 726 30.57 -42.70 -6.15
CA ASP A 726 31.19 -43.37 -5.01
C ASP A 726 32.38 -42.69 -4.29
N ARG A 727 32.12 -42.09 -3.11
CA ARG A 727 32.31 -42.73 -1.77
C ARG A 727 32.43 -41.71 -0.63
N ARG A 728 31.58 -41.93 0.39
CA ARG A 728 31.84 -41.99 1.85
C ARG A 728 32.87 -41.00 2.47
N SER A 729 32.36 -40.06 3.27
CA SER A 729 32.61 -39.80 4.72
C SER A 729 33.77 -40.55 5.46
N PRO A 730 34.26 -40.12 6.66
CA PRO A 730 33.94 -38.94 7.49
C PRO A 730 35.14 -38.34 8.32
N ARG A 731 34.81 -37.40 9.25
CA ARG A 731 35.47 -37.06 10.55
C ARG A 731 36.51 -35.93 10.62
N ARG A 732 36.07 -34.76 11.17
CA ARG A 732 36.29 -34.23 12.56
C ARG A 732 37.72 -34.26 13.17
N PRO A 733 38.02 -33.46 14.23
CA PRO A 733 38.29 -32.02 14.28
C PRO A 733 39.67 -31.75 14.97
N ALA A 734 40.12 -30.50 15.08
CA ALA A 734 41.21 -30.17 16.01
C ALA A 734 40.93 -28.85 16.73
N ALA A 735 41.11 -28.91 18.05
CA ALA A 735 40.74 -27.93 19.04
C ALA A 735 41.98 -27.23 19.63
N ARG A 736 41.78 -26.01 20.14
CA ARG A 736 42.39 -25.36 21.34
C ARG A 736 43.92 -25.17 21.34
N ALA A 737 44.53 -24.12 21.89
CA ALA A 737 44.20 -22.90 22.66
C ALA A 737 45.57 -22.14 22.83
N PRO A 738 45.86 -21.36 23.90
CA PRO A 738 45.39 -20.02 24.29
C PRO A 738 46.55 -18.99 24.50
N GLY A 739 46.22 -17.72 24.77
CA GLY A 739 47.15 -16.69 25.31
C GLY A 739 46.42 -15.39 25.68
N VAL A 740 45.88 -15.24 26.89
CA VAL A 740 46.43 -14.52 28.08
C VAL A 740 46.56 -12.98 27.95
N ALA A 741 45.54 -12.31 28.50
CA ALA A 741 45.49 -11.14 29.40
C ALA A 741 46.65 -10.10 29.47
N ARG A 742 46.32 -8.80 29.40
CA ARG A 742 46.13 -7.87 30.56
C ARG A 742 45.79 -6.40 30.13
N PRO A 743 45.30 -5.55 31.06
CA PRO A 743 44.43 -4.40 30.80
C PRO A 743 45.13 -3.03 30.89
N LEU A 744 44.45 -1.96 30.43
CA LEU A 744 44.84 -0.59 30.72
C LEU A 744 43.74 0.19 31.47
N ARG A 745 44.22 1.00 32.41
CA ARG A 745 43.51 1.71 33.47
C ARG A 745 42.96 3.08 33.03
N ARG A 746 41.97 3.51 33.81
CA ARG A 746 41.46 4.86 34.13
C ARG A 746 42.40 6.05 33.91
N GLY A 747 41.78 7.19 33.55
CA GLY A 747 42.20 8.55 33.87
C GLY A 747 40.98 9.47 33.94
N ASP A 748 40.77 10.09 35.11
CA ASP A 748 39.71 11.06 35.44
C ASP A 748 40.08 12.51 35.02
N ASP A 749 39.03 13.34 34.95
CA ASP A 749 38.95 14.79 35.21
C ASP A 749 39.61 15.83 34.27
N ALA A 750 38.76 16.71 33.69
CA ALA A 750 38.62 18.10 34.14
C ALA A 750 37.59 18.94 33.36
N ARG A 751 36.51 19.30 34.07
CA ARG A 751 35.74 20.56 34.12
C ARG A 751 36.05 21.69 33.11
N VAL A 752 35.00 22.20 32.45
CA VAL A 752 34.79 23.65 32.23
C VAL A 752 33.34 24.02 32.51
N ARG A 753 33.16 25.01 33.39
CA ARG A 753 31.90 25.72 33.72
C ARG A 753 31.77 26.97 32.83
N ALA A 754 30.57 27.30 32.37
CA ALA A 754 30.01 28.67 32.26
C ALA A 754 28.53 28.54 31.82
N ALA A 755 27.55 28.74 32.69
CA ALA A 755 26.98 30.02 33.14
C ALA A 755 25.92 30.59 32.17
N VAL A 756 24.68 30.58 32.66
CA VAL A 756 23.42 31.14 32.14
C VAL A 756 23.34 32.64 32.46
N PRO A 757 22.56 33.44 31.69
CA PRO A 757 21.41 34.15 32.27
C PRO A 757 20.17 34.00 31.34
N ALA A 758 18.96 33.58 31.73
CA ALA A 758 18.01 34.11 32.72
C ALA A 758 17.48 35.51 32.37
N LEU A 759 16.36 35.56 31.64
CA LEU A 759 15.33 36.62 31.51
C LEU A 759 14.14 35.91 30.80
N ASP A 760 12.85 36.09 31.05
CA ASP A 760 12.06 36.68 32.13
C ASP A 760 10.63 36.11 31.92
N ARG A 761 9.91 35.75 32.99
CA ARG A 761 8.47 35.44 32.93
C ARG A 761 7.67 36.73 33.08
N PRO A 762 6.41 36.74 32.60
CA PRO A 762 5.36 37.33 33.42
C PRO A 762 4.21 36.35 33.70
N ALA A 763 3.72 36.44 34.93
CA ALA A 763 2.58 35.74 35.51
C ALA A 763 1.24 36.45 35.18
N PRO A 764 0.07 35.87 35.54
CA PRO A 764 -1.20 36.09 34.87
C PRO A 764 -2.13 37.11 35.58
N GLN A 765 -2.98 37.77 34.80
CA GLN A 765 -4.22 38.46 35.19
C GLN A 765 -5.15 38.35 33.96
N GLY A 766 -6.48 38.18 34.02
CA GLY A 766 -7.47 38.21 35.07
C GLY A 766 -8.84 37.93 34.42
N ARG A 767 -9.82 37.60 35.27
CA ARG A 767 -11.19 37.17 34.95
C ARG A 767 -11.98 38.14 34.06
N ALA A 768 -12.88 37.59 33.24
CA ALA A 768 -14.17 38.21 32.95
C ALA A 768 -15.27 37.14 32.75
N GLU A 769 -16.25 37.17 33.64
CA GLU A 769 -17.55 36.53 33.52
C GLU A 769 -18.34 37.14 32.34
N GLN A 770 -19.16 36.34 31.63
CA GLN A 770 -20.63 36.47 31.67
C GLN A 770 -21.34 35.71 30.53
N ARG A 771 -22.46 35.09 30.95
CA ARG A 771 -23.76 34.90 30.25
C ARG A 771 -23.97 33.66 29.36
N ARG A 772 -24.65 32.70 30.01
CA ARG A 772 -25.71 31.83 29.49
C ARG A 772 -26.67 32.56 28.55
N VAL A 773 -27.02 31.94 27.42
CA VAL A 773 -28.36 32.01 26.81
C VAL A 773 -28.68 30.69 26.08
N HIS A 774 -29.78 30.04 26.48
CA HIS A 774 -30.51 28.98 25.77
C HIS A 774 -31.36 29.59 24.64
N PRO A 775 -31.67 28.85 23.55
CA PRO A 775 -33.00 28.24 23.44
C PRO A 775 -32.96 26.85 22.76
N ALA A 776 -33.66 25.84 23.27
CA ALA A 776 -35.06 25.50 23.01
C ALA A 776 -35.39 25.06 21.56
N ARG A 777 -35.58 23.74 21.42
CA ARG A 777 -36.55 23.00 20.60
C ARG A 777 -37.29 23.75 19.48
N ARG A 778 -37.32 23.14 18.28
CA ARG A 778 -38.55 22.96 17.49
C ARG A 778 -38.48 21.73 16.58
N ARG A 779 -39.54 20.91 16.66
CA ARG A 779 -39.92 19.85 15.74
C ARG A 779 -40.65 20.45 14.53
N GLY A 780 -40.58 19.74 13.39
CA GLY A 780 -41.70 19.56 12.47
C GLY A 780 -41.68 20.36 11.17
N ALA A 781 -41.25 19.71 10.08
CA ALA A 781 -42.05 19.38 8.91
C ALA A 781 -41.32 18.29 8.12
#